data_AF-A0A562S1X0-F1
#
_entry.id   AF-A0A562S1X0-F1
#
_cell.length_a   1.000
_cell.length_b   1.000
_cell.length_c   1.000
_cell.angle_alpha   90.00
_cell.angle_beta   90.00
_cell.angle_gamma   90.00
#
_symmetry.space_group_name_H-M   'P 1'
#
loop_
_entity.id
_entity.type
_entity.pdbx_description
1 polymer ?
#
loop_
_entity_poly.entity_id
_entity_poly.type
_entity_poly.pdbx_seq_one_letter_code
_entity_poly.pdbx_strand_id
1 'polypeptide(L)'
;MQNTKPLIIEGRDSEGIRLESRLLEEHIQEAVNGGVRHLEIRAAGQHGIGGRLWQAGEPVKIRIEGTPGQRLGSFGYPNTEIEVMGSASEDTGWLNAGATILIHGNAGNGTCNGMAQGKVWVAGSVGSRSMTMTKRNPRFEPPELWVLGSAGDFFGEFMAGGKAVICGWQPQNPANVLGHRPMVGMVGGQVFFRGPMDGFSQADARMVPIEEEDWIWLKKGLSDFLLKIQKPELYDILCVREDWQCLTARSPMEKRETERRSMADFRKNMWEGELGKGGLIGDLTDLDMSPIPLITRGELRRFVPVWENRKYKAPCEGTCPTGIPVQQRWQLIREGRMDEAVDMALSYTPFPATVCGYLCPNPCMGACTRSSAFMAPVDIKPLGKASLAALTPVFPAIKGRKVAVVGGGPAGISVAWQLRSQGHDVVILDRSEVLGGKMRSVIPESRIPQEVLTKELERVAEIIPHIHLKQSLTRKDVERLKTDHDHIIIATGASSPRRLAVEGGERQITSLDFLEQAKANALKPGKNVVIIGAGNVGCDVATEAKRLGAENITLIDIQKPAAFGVEREEAEKAGAVFRWPCFTKALTKDGVLLENDELIPADTIVAAIGDMAVLDFLPETVVVEKGRIRVNEYGQTTDAKIFAIGDMVGQGLITDAIGAGRRTAQAICDMAEGRLPEMDTREILKLERVHLEYFDPRIPPKEDLGGCGSQCASCGNCRDCGICVAVCPGAAISRKDLGKNSFSYEVDAKLCIACGFCAGACPCGVWDLHPAVPIG
;
A
#
# COMPACT_ATOMS: atom_id res chain seq x y z
N MET A 1 -2.46 6.60 -81.37
CA MET A 1 -2.63 6.55 -79.90
C MET A 1 -2.36 7.94 -79.38
N GLN A 2 -3.38 8.66 -78.91
CA GLN A 2 -3.21 10.00 -78.35
C GLN A 2 -2.40 9.86 -77.04
N ASN A 3 -1.31 10.62 -76.94
CA ASN A 3 -0.47 10.76 -75.75
C ASN A 3 -1.26 11.48 -74.64
N THR A 4 -2.15 10.76 -73.95
CA THR A 4 -2.71 11.24 -72.68
C THR A 4 -1.68 10.99 -71.59
N LYS A 5 -1.14 12.09 -71.05
CA LYS A 5 -0.20 12.08 -69.92
C LYS A 5 -0.83 11.28 -68.76
N PRO A 6 -0.09 10.36 -68.10
CA PRO A 6 -0.65 9.58 -67.00
C PRO A 6 -1.04 10.50 -65.84
N LEU A 7 -2.13 10.15 -65.14
CA LEU A 7 -2.46 10.81 -63.89
C LEU A 7 -1.50 10.31 -62.80
N ILE A 8 -0.80 11.22 -62.16
CA ILE A 8 0.12 10.90 -61.06
C ILE A 8 -0.65 10.94 -59.75
N ILE A 9 -0.57 9.86 -58.97
CA ILE A 9 -1.11 9.77 -57.60
C ILE A 9 0.07 9.57 -56.64
N GLU A 10 0.25 10.53 -55.75
CA GLU A 10 1.31 10.50 -54.75
C GLU A 10 0.91 9.63 -53.56
N GLY A 11 1.79 8.70 -53.15
CA GLY A 11 1.64 7.92 -51.93
C GLY A 11 2.05 8.68 -50.66
N ARG A 12 2.44 9.94 -50.78
CA ARG A 12 2.75 10.85 -49.67
C ARG A 12 1.99 12.16 -49.86
N ASP A 13 1.61 12.80 -48.75
CA ASP A 13 1.03 14.13 -48.80
C ASP A 13 2.09 15.22 -49.04
N SER A 14 1.66 16.49 -49.06
CA SER A 14 2.53 17.65 -49.28
C SER A 14 3.58 17.85 -48.19
N GLU A 15 3.41 17.26 -47.01
CA GLU A 15 4.38 17.30 -45.90
C GLU A 15 5.36 16.11 -45.95
N GLY A 16 5.22 15.23 -46.95
CA GLY A 16 6.04 14.05 -47.13
C GLY A 16 5.62 12.87 -46.25
N ILE A 17 4.46 12.94 -45.60
CA ILE A 17 3.92 11.87 -44.74
C ILE A 17 3.23 10.83 -45.62
N ARG A 18 3.48 9.54 -45.34
CA ARG A 18 2.91 8.42 -46.09
C ARG A 18 1.39 8.39 -45.93
N LEU A 19 0.66 8.41 -47.04
CA LEU A 19 -0.80 8.22 -47.04
C LEU A 19 -1.19 6.83 -46.56
N GLU A 20 -2.35 6.75 -45.87
CA GLU A 20 -2.98 5.48 -45.54
C GLU A 20 -3.31 4.68 -46.81
N SER A 21 -3.18 3.35 -46.75
CA SER A 21 -3.47 2.48 -47.90
C SER A 21 -4.91 2.65 -48.41
N ARG A 22 -5.87 2.90 -47.49
CA ARG A 22 -7.28 3.12 -47.83
C ARG A 22 -7.46 4.37 -48.68
N LEU A 23 -6.85 5.50 -48.28
CA LEU A 23 -6.96 6.77 -48.99
C LEU A 23 -6.32 6.70 -50.39
N LEU A 24 -5.15 6.07 -50.49
CA LEU A 24 -4.50 5.88 -51.79
C LEU A 24 -5.39 5.04 -52.73
N GLU A 25 -5.98 3.96 -52.23
CA GLU A 25 -6.89 3.11 -53.00
C GLU A 25 -8.16 3.86 -53.42
N GLU A 26 -8.75 4.67 -52.54
CA GLU A 26 -9.90 5.53 -52.87
C GLU A 26 -9.57 6.49 -54.01
N HIS A 27 -8.42 7.17 -53.98
CA HIS A 27 -8.00 8.06 -55.06
C HIS A 27 -7.81 7.32 -56.40
N ILE A 28 -7.25 6.10 -56.37
CA ILE A 28 -7.09 5.28 -57.57
C ILE A 28 -8.47 4.90 -58.15
N GLN A 29 -9.39 4.45 -57.30
CA GLN A 29 -10.73 4.07 -57.73
C GLN A 29 -11.52 5.26 -58.27
N GLU A 30 -11.45 6.41 -57.61
CA GLU A 30 -12.08 7.64 -58.07
C GLU A 30 -11.55 8.08 -59.43
N ALA A 31 -10.22 8.05 -59.63
CA ALA A 31 -9.61 8.37 -60.92
C ALA A 31 -10.10 7.44 -62.03
N VAL A 32 -10.14 6.13 -61.78
CA VAL A 32 -10.60 5.13 -62.75
C VAL A 32 -12.09 5.30 -63.05
N ASN A 33 -12.92 5.54 -62.03
CA ASN A 33 -14.35 5.83 -62.18
C ASN A 33 -14.58 7.14 -62.96
N GLY A 34 -13.70 8.13 -62.79
CA GLY A 34 -13.67 9.39 -63.54
C GLY A 34 -13.20 9.27 -64.98
N GLY A 35 -12.94 8.05 -65.49
CA GLY A 35 -12.56 7.80 -66.88
C GLY A 35 -11.05 7.72 -67.14
N VAL A 36 -10.20 7.85 -66.10
CA VAL A 36 -8.75 7.70 -66.26
C VAL A 36 -8.40 6.25 -66.51
N ARG A 37 -7.50 6.01 -67.48
CA ARG A 37 -7.04 4.67 -67.87
C ARG A 37 -5.54 4.47 -67.75
N HIS A 38 -4.78 5.54 -67.56
CA HIS A 38 -3.32 5.50 -67.39
C HIS A 38 -2.96 6.23 -66.11
N LEU A 39 -2.50 5.48 -65.11
CA LEU A 39 -2.11 5.99 -63.79
C LEU A 39 -0.64 5.71 -63.52
N GLU A 40 0.03 6.67 -62.88
CA GLU A 40 1.36 6.52 -62.30
C GLU A 40 1.24 6.72 -60.79
N ILE A 41 1.65 5.72 -60.01
CA ILE A 41 1.53 5.74 -58.54
C ILE A 41 2.93 5.77 -57.96
N ARG A 42 3.22 6.81 -57.17
CA ARG A 42 4.47 6.92 -56.41
C ARG A 42 4.27 6.29 -55.04
N ALA A 43 4.46 4.98 -54.96
CA ALA A 43 4.19 4.18 -53.78
C ALA A 43 5.26 4.35 -52.68
N ALA A 44 4.80 4.35 -51.44
CA ALA A 44 5.59 4.42 -50.22
C ALA A 44 5.16 3.32 -49.22
N GLY A 45 5.03 2.09 -49.70
CA GLY A 45 4.69 0.91 -48.88
C GLY A 45 3.19 0.73 -48.63
N GLN A 46 2.31 1.29 -49.45
CA GLN A 46 0.87 1.06 -49.35
C GLN A 46 0.47 -0.34 -49.77
N HIS A 47 -0.48 -0.90 -49.03
CA HIS A 47 -0.99 -2.25 -49.21
C HIS A 47 -2.10 -2.24 -50.27
N GLY A 48 -2.12 -3.22 -51.19
CA GLY A 48 -3.33 -3.53 -51.97
C GLY A 48 -3.47 -2.81 -53.31
N ILE A 49 -2.42 -2.10 -53.74
CA ILE A 49 -2.48 -1.17 -54.87
C ILE A 49 -2.96 -1.86 -56.16
N GLY A 50 -4.00 -1.29 -56.79
CA GLY A 50 -4.39 -1.57 -58.18
C GLY A 50 -5.23 -2.82 -58.41
N GLY A 51 -5.53 -3.59 -57.37
CA GLY A 51 -6.24 -4.87 -57.52
C GLY A 51 -7.76 -4.76 -57.62
N ARG A 52 -8.41 -3.84 -56.89
CA ARG A 52 -9.89 -3.81 -56.72
C ARG A 52 -10.61 -2.84 -57.66
N LEU A 53 -10.23 -2.80 -58.94
CA LEU A 53 -10.84 -1.93 -59.93
C LEU A 53 -12.05 -2.58 -60.64
N TRP A 54 -13.08 -2.92 -59.86
CA TRP A 54 -14.21 -3.82 -60.22
C TRP A 54 -15.15 -3.37 -61.37
N GLN A 55 -14.85 -2.31 -62.12
CA GLN A 55 -15.75 -1.77 -63.17
C GLN A 55 -15.06 -1.39 -64.50
N ALA A 56 -13.87 -1.91 -64.79
CA ALA A 56 -13.15 -1.54 -66.01
C ALA A 56 -13.55 -2.39 -67.24
N GLY A 57 -14.58 -1.95 -67.98
CA GLY A 57 -14.88 -2.49 -69.33
C GLY A 57 -13.79 -2.14 -70.37
N GLU A 58 -12.97 -1.12 -70.09
CA GLU A 58 -11.84 -0.69 -70.91
C GLU A 58 -10.50 -0.96 -70.17
N PRO A 59 -9.39 -1.23 -70.88
CA PRO A 59 -8.10 -1.50 -70.25
C PRO A 59 -7.57 -0.35 -69.38
N VAL A 60 -7.20 -0.66 -68.14
CA VAL A 60 -6.55 0.27 -67.20
C VAL A 60 -5.09 -0.16 -67.01
N LYS A 61 -4.17 0.80 -67.13
CA LYS A 61 -2.74 0.62 -66.91
C LYS A 61 -2.28 1.42 -65.71
N ILE A 62 -1.65 0.74 -64.76
CA ILE A 62 -1.10 1.32 -63.55
C ILE A 62 0.41 1.06 -63.56
N ARG A 63 1.18 2.13 -63.62
CA ARG A 63 2.63 2.09 -63.41
C ARG A 63 2.92 2.49 -61.96
N ILE A 64 3.72 1.72 -61.25
CA ILE A 64 4.09 1.98 -59.86
C ILE A 64 5.59 2.27 -59.80
N GLU A 65 5.92 3.46 -59.31
CA GLU A 65 7.27 3.87 -58.94
C GLU A 65 7.41 3.84 -57.41
N GLY A 66 8.60 3.48 -56.91
CA GLY A 66 8.80 3.23 -55.48
C GLY A 66 8.36 1.83 -55.04
N THR A 67 8.19 1.63 -53.73
CA THR A 67 7.97 0.29 -53.15
C THR A 67 6.49 0.08 -52.84
N PRO A 68 5.78 -0.84 -53.52
CA PRO A 68 4.45 -1.25 -53.08
C PRO A 68 4.55 -2.10 -51.81
N GLY A 69 3.59 -1.95 -50.91
CA GLY A 69 3.43 -2.84 -49.76
C GLY A 69 2.83 -4.19 -50.14
N GLN A 70 2.31 -4.90 -49.14
CA GLN A 70 1.71 -6.23 -49.33
C GLN A 70 0.49 -6.22 -50.24
N ARG A 71 0.15 -7.39 -50.79
CA ARG A 71 -1.04 -7.67 -51.61
C ARG A 71 -1.22 -6.75 -52.83
N LEU A 72 -0.13 -6.36 -53.46
CA LEU A 72 -0.16 -5.70 -54.76
C LEU A 72 -1.07 -6.47 -55.74
N GLY A 73 -2.00 -5.79 -56.42
CA GLY A 73 -2.88 -6.39 -57.42
C GLY A 73 -3.86 -7.44 -56.87
N SER A 74 -4.16 -7.38 -55.57
CA SER A 74 -5.08 -8.31 -54.91
C SER A 74 -6.52 -8.16 -55.35
N PHE A 75 -7.20 -9.29 -55.59
CA PHE A 75 -8.51 -9.34 -56.26
C PHE A 75 -8.51 -8.73 -57.67
N GLY A 76 -7.35 -8.77 -58.35
CA GLY A 76 -7.18 -8.26 -59.71
C GLY A 76 -8.25 -8.76 -60.68
N TYR A 77 -8.82 -7.84 -61.45
CA TYR A 77 -9.87 -8.11 -62.43
C TYR A 77 -9.31 -8.11 -63.87
N PRO A 78 -9.93 -8.80 -64.84
CA PRO A 78 -9.58 -8.66 -66.26
C PRO A 78 -9.53 -7.21 -66.72
N ASN A 79 -8.73 -6.93 -67.75
CA ASN A 79 -8.45 -5.60 -68.31
C ASN A 79 -7.60 -4.66 -67.42
N THR A 80 -7.05 -5.15 -66.31
CA THR A 80 -6.10 -4.38 -65.49
C THR A 80 -4.66 -4.83 -65.73
N GLU A 81 -3.79 -3.90 -66.10
CA GLU A 81 -2.34 -4.08 -66.19
C GLU A 81 -1.66 -3.27 -65.07
N ILE A 82 -0.85 -3.94 -64.23
CA ILE A 82 -0.09 -3.32 -63.15
C ILE A 82 1.39 -3.58 -63.42
N GLU A 83 2.19 -2.53 -63.57
CA GLU A 83 3.62 -2.61 -63.80
C GLU A 83 4.38 -1.94 -62.64
N VAL A 84 5.24 -2.68 -61.95
CA VAL A 84 6.05 -2.20 -60.84
C VAL A 84 7.50 -2.06 -61.27
N MET A 85 8.01 -0.83 -61.17
CA MET A 85 9.40 -0.48 -61.49
C MET A 85 10.34 -0.79 -60.33
N GLY A 86 10.33 -2.04 -59.87
CA GLY A 86 11.10 -2.49 -58.70
C GLY A 86 10.61 -3.83 -58.17
N SER A 87 10.94 -4.11 -56.91
CA SER A 87 10.46 -5.32 -56.21
C SER A 87 9.10 -5.08 -55.56
N ALA A 88 8.33 -6.15 -55.35
CA ALA A 88 7.06 -6.13 -54.63
C ALA A 88 7.13 -6.96 -53.34
N SER A 89 6.38 -6.52 -52.32
CA SER A 89 6.27 -7.24 -51.04
C SER A 89 5.44 -8.53 -51.18
N GLU A 90 5.09 -9.12 -50.04
CA GLU A 90 4.35 -10.37 -49.94
C GLU A 90 2.95 -10.30 -50.55
N ASP A 91 2.40 -11.47 -50.89
CA ASP A 91 1.05 -11.72 -51.37
C ASP A 91 0.70 -11.00 -52.68
N THR A 92 1.70 -10.69 -53.51
CA THR A 92 1.44 -10.09 -54.83
C THR A 92 0.52 -10.99 -55.66
N GLY A 93 -0.56 -10.44 -56.20
CA GLY A 93 -1.56 -11.20 -56.96
C GLY A 93 -2.46 -12.10 -56.11
N TRP A 94 -2.58 -11.84 -54.80
CA TRP A 94 -3.49 -12.58 -53.93
C TRP A 94 -4.93 -12.53 -54.45
N LEU A 95 -5.54 -13.70 -54.64
CA LEU A 95 -6.88 -13.84 -55.23
C LEU A 95 -7.05 -13.13 -56.59
N ASN A 96 -5.96 -12.95 -57.35
CA ASN A 96 -6.05 -12.39 -58.70
C ASN A 96 -6.95 -13.29 -59.57
N ALA A 97 -7.91 -12.66 -60.23
CA ALA A 97 -8.95 -13.27 -61.03
C ALA A 97 -8.99 -12.71 -62.46
N GLY A 98 -7.89 -12.11 -62.93
CA GLY A 98 -7.74 -11.75 -64.34
C GLY A 98 -6.75 -10.63 -64.67
N ALA A 99 -6.21 -9.93 -63.67
CA ALA A 99 -5.23 -8.86 -63.91
C ALA A 99 -3.89 -9.42 -64.40
N THR A 100 -3.18 -8.59 -65.18
CA THR A 100 -1.78 -8.81 -65.54
C THR A 100 -0.88 -7.96 -64.66
N ILE A 101 0.04 -8.59 -63.92
CA ILE A 101 0.95 -7.91 -62.99
C ILE A 101 2.38 -8.18 -63.44
N LEU A 102 3.15 -7.12 -63.69
CA LEU A 102 4.56 -7.17 -64.08
C LEU A 102 5.41 -6.53 -63.00
N ILE A 103 6.45 -7.23 -62.56
CA ILE A 103 7.36 -6.82 -61.49
C ILE A 103 8.78 -6.87 -62.06
N HIS A 104 9.45 -5.72 -62.15
CA HIS A 104 10.82 -5.63 -62.68
C HIS A 104 11.91 -6.05 -61.68
N GLY A 105 11.55 -6.38 -60.43
CA GLY A 105 12.42 -6.90 -59.38
C GLY A 105 11.97 -8.26 -58.81
N ASN A 106 12.21 -8.49 -57.53
CA ASN A 106 11.77 -9.70 -56.81
C ASN A 106 10.33 -9.54 -56.30
N ALA A 107 9.65 -10.66 -56.03
CA ALA A 107 8.37 -10.66 -55.32
C ALA A 107 8.48 -11.45 -54.01
N GLY A 108 7.81 -10.98 -52.96
CA GLY A 108 7.86 -11.59 -51.64
C GLY A 108 7.15 -12.95 -51.53
N ASN A 109 7.00 -13.41 -50.29
CA ASN A 109 6.28 -14.64 -49.97
C ASN A 109 4.80 -14.57 -50.41
N GLY A 110 4.16 -15.70 -50.68
CA GLY A 110 2.72 -15.70 -50.99
C GLY A 110 2.35 -15.17 -52.37
N THR A 111 3.32 -14.94 -53.26
CA THR A 111 3.04 -14.45 -54.62
C THR A 111 2.10 -15.42 -55.36
N CYS A 112 1.00 -14.92 -55.90
CA CYS A 112 -0.10 -15.66 -56.52
C CYS A 112 -0.89 -16.58 -55.56
N ASN A 113 -0.90 -16.32 -54.26
CA ASN A 113 -1.72 -17.10 -53.33
C ASN A 113 -3.22 -16.97 -53.67
N GLY A 114 -3.90 -18.11 -53.83
CA GLY A 114 -5.33 -18.16 -54.12
C GLY A 114 -5.73 -17.66 -55.50
N MET A 115 -4.76 -17.42 -56.39
CA MET A 115 -5.01 -16.92 -57.74
C MET A 115 -5.88 -17.89 -58.55
N ALA A 116 -6.85 -17.34 -59.28
CA ALA A 116 -7.82 -18.11 -60.05
C ALA A 116 -7.75 -17.89 -61.57
N GLN A 117 -7.29 -16.71 -62.00
CA GLN A 117 -7.02 -16.34 -63.39
C GLN A 117 -5.99 -15.19 -63.43
N GLY A 118 -5.59 -14.76 -64.63
CA GLY A 118 -4.67 -13.64 -64.84
C GLY A 118 -3.22 -14.09 -65.01
N LYS A 119 -2.29 -13.13 -65.07
CA LYS A 119 -0.87 -13.40 -65.26
C LYS A 119 -0.02 -12.57 -64.30
N VAL A 120 0.99 -13.18 -63.71
CA VAL A 120 2.01 -12.48 -62.91
C VAL A 120 3.38 -12.79 -63.47
N TRP A 121 4.15 -11.74 -63.77
CA TRP A 121 5.48 -11.79 -64.36
C TRP A 121 6.49 -11.14 -63.42
N VAL A 122 7.55 -11.87 -63.09
CA VAL A 122 8.55 -11.45 -62.11
C VAL A 122 9.95 -11.55 -62.72
N ALA A 123 10.61 -10.40 -62.93
CA ALA A 123 11.95 -10.34 -63.53
C ALA A 123 13.07 -10.79 -62.57
N GLY A 124 12.77 -10.94 -61.28
CA GLY A 124 13.64 -11.51 -60.25
C GLY A 124 13.18 -12.90 -59.79
N SER A 125 13.33 -13.16 -58.49
CA SER A 125 12.87 -14.38 -57.81
C SER A 125 11.61 -14.13 -56.99
N VAL A 126 10.91 -15.21 -56.63
CA VAL A 126 9.74 -15.17 -55.74
C VAL A 126 10.04 -15.83 -54.38
N GLY A 127 9.44 -15.31 -53.31
CA GLY A 127 9.61 -15.84 -51.97
C GLY A 127 8.89 -17.17 -51.72
N SER A 128 8.90 -17.60 -50.46
CA SER A 128 8.27 -18.84 -50.01
C SER A 128 6.75 -18.82 -50.19
N ARG A 129 6.13 -19.99 -50.35
CA ARG A 129 4.69 -20.15 -50.53
C ARG A 129 4.13 -19.34 -51.69
N SER A 130 4.88 -19.23 -52.78
CA SER A 130 4.36 -18.71 -54.04
C SER A 130 3.57 -19.79 -54.79
N MET A 131 2.62 -19.37 -55.62
CA MET A 131 1.69 -20.24 -56.36
C MET A 131 0.86 -21.18 -55.46
N THR A 132 0.52 -20.74 -54.25
CA THR A 132 -0.21 -21.60 -53.30
C THR A 132 -1.71 -21.46 -53.40
N MET A 133 -2.45 -22.55 -53.17
CA MET A 133 -3.92 -22.56 -53.17
C MET A 133 -4.59 -22.03 -54.45
N THR A 134 -3.86 -21.97 -55.56
CA THR A 134 -4.42 -21.52 -56.84
C THR A 134 -5.50 -22.49 -57.32
N LYS A 135 -6.48 -21.97 -58.08
CA LYS A 135 -7.61 -22.77 -58.56
C LYS A 135 -7.83 -22.51 -60.04
N ARG A 136 -7.98 -23.56 -60.83
CA ARG A 136 -8.45 -23.42 -62.21
C ARG A 136 -9.95 -23.64 -62.26
N ASN A 137 -10.70 -22.64 -62.71
CA ASN A 137 -12.06 -22.84 -63.19
C ASN A 137 -12.02 -23.19 -64.68
N PRO A 138 -12.52 -24.36 -65.13
CA PRO A 138 -12.46 -24.76 -66.53
C PRO A 138 -13.15 -23.80 -67.51
N ARG A 139 -14.02 -22.90 -67.04
CA ARG A 139 -14.68 -21.87 -67.86
C ARG A 139 -13.76 -20.73 -68.29
N PHE A 140 -12.57 -20.61 -67.69
CA PHE A 140 -11.66 -19.50 -67.90
C PHE A 140 -10.23 -19.99 -68.13
N GLU A 141 -9.38 -19.11 -68.65
CA GLU A 141 -7.95 -19.38 -68.80
C GLU A 141 -7.29 -19.61 -67.43
N PRO A 142 -6.35 -20.57 -67.33
CA PRO A 142 -5.68 -20.87 -66.08
C PRO A 142 -4.82 -19.68 -65.62
N PRO A 143 -4.63 -19.50 -64.30
CA PRO A 143 -3.72 -18.49 -63.79
C PRO A 143 -2.27 -18.83 -64.16
N GLU A 144 -1.50 -17.82 -64.54
CA GLU A 144 -0.09 -17.97 -64.94
C GLU A 144 0.85 -17.20 -64.01
N LEU A 145 1.94 -17.84 -63.59
CA LEU A 145 3.07 -17.20 -62.90
C LEU A 145 4.35 -17.44 -63.69
N TRP A 146 5.06 -16.39 -64.09
CA TRP A 146 6.37 -16.48 -64.74
C TRP A 146 7.42 -15.77 -63.90
N VAL A 147 8.54 -16.45 -63.66
CA VAL A 147 9.63 -15.98 -62.81
C VAL A 147 10.95 -16.18 -63.54
N LEU A 148 11.78 -15.14 -63.62
CA LEU A 148 13.09 -15.24 -64.27
C LEU A 148 14.09 -16.00 -63.37
N GLY A 149 14.10 -15.71 -62.08
CA GLY A 149 15.00 -16.31 -61.09
C GLY A 149 14.51 -17.67 -60.56
N SER A 150 14.45 -17.80 -59.23
CA SER A 150 14.01 -19.00 -58.51
C SER A 150 12.76 -18.75 -57.65
N ALA A 151 12.21 -19.82 -57.07
CA ALA A 151 11.16 -19.77 -56.05
C ALA A 151 11.68 -20.20 -54.67
N GLY A 152 11.06 -19.66 -53.61
CA GLY A 152 11.34 -20.05 -52.22
C GLY A 152 10.59 -21.30 -51.76
N ASP A 153 10.74 -21.63 -50.48
CA ASP A 153 10.20 -22.88 -49.89
C ASP A 153 8.69 -23.02 -50.02
N PHE A 154 8.19 -24.26 -50.05
CA PHE A 154 6.77 -24.59 -50.18
C PHE A 154 6.10 -23.99 -51.44
N PHE A 155 6.88 -23.82 -52.51
CA PHE A 155 6.33 -23.40 -53.80
C PHE A 155 5.24 -24.36 -54.28
N GLY A 156 4.11 -23.85 -54.76
CA GLY A 156 3.00 -24.67 -55.27
C GLY A 156 2.22 -25.46 -54.22
N GLU A 157 2.33 -25.09 -52.94
CA GLU A 157 1.57 -25.74 -51.87
C GLU A 157 0.05 -25.61 -52.08
N PHE A 158 -0.69 -26.72 -52.05
CA PHE A 158 -2.13 -26.79 -52.33
C PHE A 158 -2.54 -26.22 -53.71
N MET A 159 -1.62 -26.23 -54.68
CA MET A 159 -1.92 -25.82 -56.06
C MET A 159 -2.99 -26.74 -56.66
N ALA A 160 -4.15 -26.18 -57.02
CA ALA A 160 -5.31 -26.89 -57.58
C ALA A 160 -5.59 -26.48 -59.04
N GLY A 161 -4.62 -25.89 -59.72
CA GLY A 161 -4.70 -25.48 -61.12
C GLY A 161 -3.87 -24.24 -61.42
N GLY A 162 -3.53 -24.05 -62.69
CA GLY A 162 -2.63 -22.98 -63.15
C GLY A 162 -1.40 -23.50 -63.87
N LYS A 163 -0.64 -22.60 -64.48
CA LYS A 163 0.69 -22.86 -65.04
C LYS A 163 1.72 -21.95 -64.38
N ALA A 164 2.81 -22.51 -63.88
CA ALA A 164 3.93 -21.72 -63.38
C ALA A 164 5.19 -22.01 -64.19
N VAL A 165 6.01 -20.99 -64.41
CA VAL A 165 7.26 -21.06 -65.17
C VAL A 165 8.37 -20.45 -64.34
N ILE A 166 9.35 -21.26 -63.93
CA ILE A 166 10.53 -20.82 -63.18
C ILE A 166 11.75 -20.97 -64.07
N CYS A 167 12.25 -19.85 -64.60
CA CYS A 167 13.31 -19.92 -65.59
C CYS A 167 14.62 -20.39 -64.95
N GLY A 168 14.96 -20.03 -63.70
CA GLY A 168 16.23 -20.43 -63.07
C GLY A 168 17.43 -19.64 -63.60
N TRP A 169 17.22 -18.42 -64.09
CA TRP A 169 18.30 -17.50 -64.49
C TRP A 169 18.79 -16.72 -63.27
N GLN A 170 20.06 -16.90 -62.91
CA GLN A 170 20.66 -16.34 -61.69
C GLN A 170 19.79 -16.59 -60.43
N PRO A 171 19.49 -17.87 -60.12
CA PRO A 171 18.63 -18.22 -58.98
C PRO A 171 19.27 -17.83 -57.65
N GLN A 172 18.45 -17.56 -56.63
CA GLN A 172 18.93 -17.26 -55.27
C GLN A 172 19.73 -18.42 -54.67
N ASN A 173 19.32 -19.66 -54.99
CA ASN A 173 20.05 -20.87 -54.66
C ASN A 173 20.34 -21.66 -55.96
N PRO A 174 21.57 -21.62 -56.48
CA PRO A 174 21.96 -22.36 -57.69
C PRO A 174 21.81 -23.87 -57.62
N ALA A 175 21.73 -24.45 -56.41
CA ALA A 175 21.53 -25.89 -56.22
C ALA A 175 20.04 -26.30 -56.14
N ASN A 176 19.12 -25.34 -55.93
CA ASN A 176 17.69 -25.64 -55.79
C ASN A 176 16.81 -24.47 -56.23
N VAL A 177 16.21 -24.57 -57.41
CA VAL A 177 15.44 -23.47 -58.02
C VAL A 177 13.97 -23.38 -57.55
N LEU A 178 13.47 -24.40 -56.84
CA LEU A 178 12.07 -24.47 -56.38
C LEU A 178 11.90 -24.41 -54.84
N GLY A 179 12.99 -24.18 -54.11
CA GLY A 179 12.98 -24.16 -52.64
C GLY A 179 12.74 -25.54 -52.00
N HIS A 180 12.63 -25.59 -50.68
CA HIS A 180 12.41 -26.82 -49.93
C HIS A 180 10.93 -27.20 -49.90
N ARG A 181 10.63 -28.51 -50.05
CA ARG A 181 9.27 -29.10 -50.03
C ARG A 181 8.27 -28.44 -51.01
N PRO A 182 8.59 -28.29 -52.30
CA PRO A 182 7.63 -27.83 -53.29
C PRO A 182 6.50 -28.86 -53.53
N MET A 183 5.35 -28.36 -54.00
CA MET A 183 4.16 -29.10 -54.43
C MET A 183 3.44 -29.91 -53.34
N VAL A 184 3.66 -29.62 -52.06
CA VAL A 184 2.92 -30.29 -50.97
C VAL A 184 1.41 -30.00 -51.10
N GLY A 185 0.60 -31.04 -51.12
CA GLY A 185 -0.85 -30.92 -51.30
C GLY A 185 -1.30 -30.49 -52.70
N MET A 186 -0.41 -30.49 -53.70
CA MET A 186 -0.78 -30.22 -55.10
C MET A 186 -1.85 -31.21 -55.58
N VAL A 187 -2.93 -30.70 -56.19
CA VAL A 187 -4.04 -31.49 -56.73
C VAL A 187 -4.38 -31.15 -58.19
N GLY A 188 -3.75 -30.10 -58.76
CA GLY A 188 -3.89 -29.78 -60.19
C GLY A 188 -2.88 -28.71 -60.65
N GLY A 189 -2.73 -28.58 -61.98
CA GLY A 189 -1.85 -27.59 -62.62
C GLY A 189 -0.49 -28.15 -63.07
N GLN A 190 0.31 -27.31 -63.71
CA GLN A 190 1.63 -27.66 -64.26
C GLN A 190 2.69 -26.62 -63.86
N VAL A 191 3.90 -27.09 -63.58
CA VAL A 191 5.05 -26.25 -63.26
C VAL A 191 6.20 -26.61 -64.18
N PHE A 192 6.57 -25.67 -65.04
CA PHE A 192 7.74 -25.75 -65.90
C PHE A 192 8.91 -25.07 -65.20
N PHE A 193 10.06 -25.72 -65.15
CA PHE A 193 11.24 -25.13 -64.51
C PHE A 193 12.53 -25.58 -65.19
N ARG A 194 13.57 -24.76 -65.07
CA ARG A 194 14.92 -25.03 -65.56
C ARG A 194 15.93 -24.91 -64.41
N GLY A 195 16.85 -25.87 -64.32
CA GLY A 195 17.87 -25.96 -63.27
C GLY A 195 17.64 -27.08 -62.24
N PRO A 196 18.55 -27.21 -61.25
CA PRO A 196 18.51 -28.29 -60.26
C PRO A 196 17.44 -28.07 -59.18
N MET A 197 16.95 -29.16 -58.61
CA MET A 197 15.97 -29.20 -57.51
C MET A 197 16.38 -30.27 -56.51
N ASP A 198 16.26 -29.96 -55.21
CA ASP A 198 16.61 -30.85 -54.10
C ASP A 198 15.57 -31.98 -53.88
N GLY A 199 14.29 -31.68 -54.11
CA GLY A 199 13.20 -32.66 -54.07
C GLY A 199 11.82 -32.02 -54.18
N PHE A 200 10.76 -32.82 -54.26
CA PHE A 200 9.36 -32.39 -54.29
C PHE A 200 8.45 -33.41 -53.60
N SER A 201 7.19 -33.04 -53.29
CA SER A 201 6.22 -33.98 -52.72
C SER A 201 5.92 -35.13 -53.68
N GLN A 202 6.55 -36.28 -53.45
CA GLN A 202 6.31 -37.52 -54.22
C GLN A 202 4.88 -38.03 -54.08
N ALA A 203 4.21 -37.68 -52.97
CA ALA A 203 2.82 -38.06 -52.71
C ALA A 203 1.84 -37.27 -53.59
N ASP A 204 2.17 -36.02 -53.94
CA ASP A 204 1.22 -35.09 -54.55
C ASP A 204 1.53 -34.76 -56.02
N ALA A 205 2.80 -34.79 -56.42
CA ALA A 205 3.24 -34.44 -57.76
C ALA A 205 4.07 -35.55 -58.41
N ARG A 206 4.29 -35.41 -59.71
CA ARG A 206 5.18 -36.27 -60.51
C ARG A 206 5.83 -35.47 -61.63
N MET A 207 7.03 -35.90 -62.01
CA MET A 207 7.72 -35.41 -63.20
C MET A 207 7.09 -36.02 -64.45
N VAL A 208 6.88 -35.21 -65.49
CA VAL A 208 6.38 -35.65 -66.80
C VAL A 208 7.21 -35.04 -67.92
N PRO A 209 7.34 -35.71 -69.08
CA PRO A 209 7.89 -35.09 -70.28
C PRO A 209 7.09 -33.85 -70.68
N ILE A 210 7.77 -32.87 -71.28
CA ILE A 210 7.10 -31.71 -71.88
C ILE A 210 6.60 -32.12 -73.26
N GLU A 211 5.28 -32.18 -73.44
CA GLU A 211 4.64 -32.48 -74.73
C GLU A 211 4.82 -31.35 -75.74
N GLU A 212 4.66 -31.63 -77.04
CA GLU A 212 4.90 -30.64 -78.12
C GLU A 212 4.02 -29.39 -77.97
N GLU A 213 2.75 -29.55 -77.61
CA GLU A 213 1.82 -28.43 -77.40
C GLU A 213 2.26 -27.52 -76.24
N ASP A 214 2.69 -28.13 -75.12
CA ASP A 214 3.20 -27.40 -73.96
C ASP A 214 4.54 -26.72 -74.26
N TRP A 215 5.40 -27.33 -75.09
CA TRP A 215 6.63 -26.71 -75.55
C TRP A 215 6.36 -25.50 -76.44
N ILE A 216 5.44 -25.60 -77.41
CA ILE A 216 5.04 -24.46 -78.26
C ILE A 216 4.48 -23.32 -77.41
N TRP A 217 3.63 -23.64 -76.41
CA TRP A 217 3.10 -22.67 -75.45
C TRP A 217 4.22 -21.99 -74.66
N LEU A 218 5.17 -22.77 -74.14
CA LEU A 218 6.30 -22.26 -73.35
C LEU A 218 7.20 -21.35 -74.19
N LYS A 219 7.55 -21.73 -75.43
CA LYS A 219 8.37 -20.90 -76.34
C LYS A 219 7.74 -19.54 -76.62
N LYS A 220 6.42 -19.51 -76.86
CA LYS A 220 5.70 -18.26 -77.12
C LYS A 220 5.66 -17.40 -75.86
N GLY A 221 5.25 -17.99 -74.73
CA GLY A 221 5.15 -17.26 -73.47
C GLY A 221 6.49 -16.75 -72.96
N LEU A 222 7.59 -17.48 -73.18
CA LEU A 222 8.93 -17.05 -72.83
C LEU A 222 9.36 -15.82 -73.64
N SER A 223 9.06 -15.78 -74.94
CA SER A 223 9.32 -14.60 -75.79
C SER A 223 8.57 -13.37 -75.26
N ASP A 224 7.27 -13.54 -74.98
CA ASP A 224 6.42 -12.46 -74.47
C ASP A 224 6.90 -11.98 -73.09
N PHE A 225 7.21 -12.92 -72.19
CA PHE A 225 7.70 -12.63 -70.84
C PHE A 225 9.02 -11.85 -70.88
N LEU A 226 10.01 -12.32 -71.65
CA LEU A 226 11.32 -11.69 -71.76
C LEU A 226 11.26 -10.28 -72.38
N LEU A 227 10.41 -10.09 -73.39
CA LEU A 227 10.14 -8.75 -73.93
C LEU A 227 9.57 -7.81 -72.87
N LYS A 228 8.65 -8.30 -72.04
CA LYS A 228 7.97 -7.50 -71.00
C LYS A 228 8.89 -7.11 -69.85
N ILE A 229 9.79 -8.00 -69.44
CA ILE A 229 10.82 -7.69 -68.44
C ILE A 229 12.06 -6.99 -69.04
N GLN A 230 12.00 -6.62 -70.33
CA GLN A 230 13.07 -5.90 -71.05
C GLN A 230 14.40 -6.66 -71.12
N LYS A 231 14.35 -7.98 -71.32
CA LYS A 231 15.51 -8.86 -71.50
C LYS A 231 15.37 -9.82 -72.70
N PRO A 232 15.04 -9.33 -73.91
CA PRO A 232 14.84 -10.19 -75.09
C PRO A 232 16.09 -11.01 -75.46
N GLU A 233 17.29 -10.53 -75.13
CA GLU A 233 18.56 -11.20 -75.40
C GLU A 233 18.71 -12.57 -74.71
N LEU A 234 17.92 -12.83 -73.66
CA LEU A 234 17.93 -14.11 -72.95
C LEU A 234 17.14 -15.21 -73.67
N TYR A 235 16.39 -14.88 -74.72
CA TYR A 235 15.49 -15.85 -75.37
C TYR A 235 16.23 -17.08 -75.89
N ASP A 236 17.28 -16.87 -76.69
CA ASP A 236 18.04 -17.96 -77.30
C ASP A 236 18.78 -18.81 -76.25
N ILE A 237 19.09 -18.23 -75.08
CA ILE A 237 19.73 -18.93 -73.96
C ILE A 237 18.72 -19.78 -73.20
N LEU A 238 17.51 -19.27 -72.99
CA LEU A 238 16.49 -19.91 -72.16
C LEU A 238 15.59 -20.87 -72.95
N CYS A 239 15.50 -20.72 -74.27
CA CYS A 239 14.58 -21.48 -75.14
C CYS A 239 15.20 -22.80 -75.65
N VAL A 240 15.86 -23.56 -74.77
CA VAL A 240 16.50 -24.86 -75.07
C VAL A 240 15.71 -25.97 -74.39
N ARG A 241 15.06 -26.86 -75.14
CA ARG A 241 14.07 -27.82 -74.61
C ARG A 241 14.64 -28.75 -73.55
N GLU A 242 15.86 -29.19 -73.75
CA GLU A 242 16.56 -30.17 -72.91
C GLU A 242 16.83 -29.64 -71.49
N ASP A 243 16.85 -28.32 -71.32
CA ASP A 243 17.08 -27.67 -70.03
C ASP A 243 15.80 -27.57 -69.18
N TRP A 244 14.63 -27.81 -69.78
CA TRP A 244 13.33 -27.66 -69.12
C TRP A 244 12.76 -28.98 -68.62
N GLN A 245 12.15 -28.89 -67.45
CA GLN A 245 11.50 -29.96 -66.73
C GLN A 245 10.05 -29.57 -66.41
N CYS A 246 9.16 -30.56 -66.24
CA CYS A 246 7.76 -30.31 -65.91
C CYS A 246 7.27 -31.20 -64.76
N LEU A 247 6.65 -30.56 -63.77
CA LEU A 247 5.90 -31.21 -62.69
C LEU A 247 4.40 -31.03 -62.92
N THR A 248 3.64 -32.12 -62.72
CA THR A 248 2.18 -32.09 -62.69
C THR A 248 1.66 -32.79 -61.42
N ALA A 249 0.43 -32.43 -61.03
CA ALA A 249 -0.24 -33.11 -59.94
C ALA A 249 -0.49 -34.59 -60.26
N ARG A 250 -0.37 -35.45 -59.24
CA ARG A 250 -0.90 -36.82 -59.27
C ARG A 250 -2.42 -36.78 -59.18
N SER A 251 -3.08 -37.65 -59.93
CA SER A 251 -4.53 -37.82 -59.81
C SER A 251 -4.91 -38.41 -58.45
N PRO A 252 -6.17 -38.25 -57.98
CA PRO A 252 -6.62 -38.87 -56.73
C PRO A 252 -6.37 -40.37 -56.65
N MET A 253 -6.42 -41.09 -57.78
CA MET A 253 -6.15 -42.54 -57.84
C MET A 253 -4.65 -42.89 -57.71
N GLU A 254 -3.76 -41.92 -57.96
CA GLU A 254 -2.30 -42.10 -57.90
C GLU A 254 -1.69 -41.72 -56.55
N LYS A 255 -2.45 -41.05 -55.66
CA LYS A 255 -1.98 -40.68 -54.32
C LYS A 255 -2.01 -41.91 -53.41
N ARG A 256 -0.86 -42.31 -52.87
CA ARG A 256 -0.76 -43.41 -51.90
C ARG A 256 -1.43 -43.01 -50.58
N GLU A 257 -2.34 -43.85 -50.07
CA GLU A 257 -2.86 -43.72 -48.72
C GLU A 257 -1.74 -43.98 -47.70
N THR A 258 -1.37 -42.99 -46.90
CA THR A 258 -0.61 -43.21 -45.66
C THR A 258 -1.56 -43.69 -44.56
N GLU A 259 -1.18 -44.75 -43.85
CA GLU A 259 -1.85 -45.18 -42.61
C GLU A 259 -1.96 -44.00 -41.64
N ARG A 260 -3.21 -43.60 -41.33
CA ARG A 260 -3.47 -42.54 -40.35
C ARG A 260 -3.52 -43.16 -38.97
N ARG A 261 -2.68 -42.67 -38.06
CA ARG A 261 -2.81 -42.97 -36.62
C ARG A 261 -4.18 -42.51 -36.13
N SER A 262 -4.78 -43.28 -35.24
CA SER A 262 -6.03 -42.88 -34.60
C SER A 262 -5.80 -41.68 -33.70
N MET A 263 -6.81 -40.81 -33.56
CA MET A 263 -6.76 -39.69 -32.61
C MET A 263 -6.59 -40.18 -31.16
N ALA A 264 -7.07 -41.38 -30.86
CA ALA A 264 -6.90 -42.00 -29.55
C ALA A 264 -5.42 -42.33 -29.27
N ASP A 265 -4.72 -42.93 -30.24
CA ASP A 265 -3.29 -43.22 -30.12
C ASP A 265 -2.45 -41.94 -30.05
N PHE A 266 -2.79 -40.92 -30.86
CA PHE A 266 -2.09 -39.65 -30.80
C PHE A 266 -2.27 -38.97 -29.43
N ARG A 267 -3.52 -38.92 -28.92
CA ARG A 267 -3.80 -38.33 -27.60
C ARG A 267 -3.02 -39.04 -26.50
N LYS A 268 -3.06 -40.37 -26.47
CA LYS A 268 -2.46 -41.16 -25.40
C LYS A 268 -0.94 -41.13 -25.45
N ASN A 269 -0.37 -41.42 -26.62
CA ASN A 269 1.06 -41.74 -26.72
C ASN A 269 1.92 -40.54 -27.10
N MET A 270 1.32 -39.46 -27.64
CA MET A 270 2.05 -38.23 -27.96
C MET A 270 1.59 -37.08 -27.05
N TRP A 271 0.32 -36.70 -27.10
CA TRP A 271 -0.17 -35.49 -26.43
C TRP A 271 -0.03 -35.57 -24.91
N GLU A 272 -0.65 -36.57 -24.28
CA GLU A 272 -0.59 -36.74 -22.82
C GLU A 272 0.78 -37.27 -22.36
N GLY A 273 1.50 -37.99 -23.23
CA GLY A 273 2.84 -38.50 -22.96
C GLY A 273 3.90 -37.39 -22.85
N GLU A 274 3.83 -36.36 -23.70
CA GLU A 274 4.79 -35.26 -23.70
C GLU A 274 4.38 -34.10 -22.77
N LEU A 275 3.07 -33.82 -22.69
CA LEU A 275 2.56 -32.61 -22.02
C LEU A 275 1.88 -32.89 -20.66
N GLY A 276 1.76 -34.16 -20.26
CA GLY A 276 0.99 -34.57 -19.08
C GLY A 276 -0.52 -34.72 -19.36
N LYS A 277 -1.27 -35.19 -18.37
CA LYS A 277 -2.72 -35.46 -18.50
C LYS A 277 -3.47 -34.16 -18.85
N GLY A 278 -4.25 -34.18 -19.94
CA GLY A 278 -4.93 -32.98 -20.48
C GLY A 278 -4.04 -32.05 -21.33
N GLY A 279 -2.73 -32.30 -21.35
CA GLY A 279 -1.72 -31.58 -22.12
C GLY A 279 -1.52 -30.14 -21.67
N LEU A 280 -1.33 -29.22 -22.64
CA LEU A 280 -0.94 -27.82 -22.40
C LEU A 280 -1.91 -27.04 -21.47
N ILE A 281 -3.18 -27.47 -21.44
CA ILE A 281 -4.24 -26.87 -20.61
C ILE A 281 -4.77 -27.87 -19.57
N GLY A 282 -3.99 -28.90 -19.24
CA GLY A 282 -4.41 -29.95 -18.32
C GLY A 282 -4.82 -29.40 -16.94
N ASP A 283 -4.17 -28.34 -16.50
CA ASP A 283 -4.53 -27.55 -15.32
C ASP A 283 -5.93 -26.91 -15.42
N LEU A 284 -6.35 -26.52 -16.63
CA LEU A 284 -7.69 -25.98 -16.90
C LEU A 284 -8.76 -27.07 -17.08
N THR A 285 -8.35 -28.32 -17.34
CA THR A 285 -9.32 -29.42 -17.57
C THR A 285 -10.02 -29.89 -16.30
N ASP A 286 -9.41 -29.67 -15.15
CA ASP A 286 -9.95 -30.03 -13.83
C ASP A 286 -10.50 -28.80 -13.07
N LEU A 287 -10.55 -27.61 -13.70
CA LEU A 287 -11.14 -26.42 -13.08
C LEU A 287 -12.66 -26.56 -13.00
N ASP A 288 -13.21 -26.16 -11.86
CA ASP A 288 -14.64 -26.01 -11.69
C ASP A 288 -15.14 -24.84 -12.57
N MET A 289 -15.72 -25.18 -13.72
CA MET A 289 -16.35 -24.24 -14.65
C MET A 289 -17.80 -23.92 -14.26
N SER A 290 -18.23 -24.26 -13.03
CA SER A 290 -19.56 -23.90 -12.55
C SER A 290 -19.72 -22.37 -12.52
N PRO A 291 -20.91 -21.85 -12.86
CA PRO A 291 -21.16 -20.42 -12.81
C PRO A 291 -20.95 -19.87 -11.40
N ILE A 292 -20.07 -18.89 -11.25
CA ILE A 292 -19.91 -18.15 -10.00
C ILE A 292 -21.21 -17.35 -9.74
N PRO A 293 -21.89 -17.56 -8.59
CA PRO A 293 -23.10 -16.81 -8.27
C PRO A 293 -22.81 -15.30 -8.17
N LEU A 294 -23.78 -14.46 -8.58
CA LEU A 294 -23.68 -13.00 -8.45
C LEU A 294 -23.40 -12.55 -7.01
N ILE A 295 -23.95 -13.27 -6.03
CA ILE A 295 -23.69 -13.08 -4.61
C ILE A 295 -22.90 -14.28 -4.11
N THR A 296 -21.59 -14.09 -3.99
CA THR A 296 -20.65 -15.11 -3.53
C THR A 296 -20.71 -15.32 -2.02
N ARG A 297 -20.50 -16.55 -1.58
CA ARG A 297 -20.38 -16.96 -0.16
C ARG A 297 -19.19 -17.92 0.00
N GLY A 298 -18.90 -18.33 1.22
CA GLY A 298 -17.84 -19.31 1.49
C GLY A 298 -16.46 -18.75 1.12
N GLU A 299 -15.72 -19.51 0.31
CA GLU A 299 -14.36 -19.14 -0.10
C GLU A 299 -14.35 -18.10 -1.23
N LEU A 300 -15.43 -17.99 -2.01
CA LEU A 300 -15.54 -17.06 -3.15
C LEU A 300 -15.87 -15.62 -2.75
N ARG A 301 -16.07 -15.34 -1.46
CA ARG A 301 -16.42 -14.00 -0.96
C ARG A 301 -15.22 -13.06 -1.08
N ARG A 302 -15.47 -11.79 -1.41
CA ARG A 302 -14.40 -10.77 -1.56
C ARG A 302 -13.72 -10.38 -0.24
N PHE A 303 -14.49 -10.33 0.84
CA PHE A 303 -14.02 -9.94 2.17
C PHE A 303 -14.49 -10.93 3.24
N VAL A 304 -13.71 -11.05 4.31
CA VAL A 304 -14.01 -11.84 5.49
C VAL A 304 -14.20 -10.87 6.66
N PRO A 305 -15.43 -10.72 7.18
CA PRO A 305 -15.64 -9.96 8.41
C PRO A 305 -15.00 -10.67 9.60
N VAL A 306 -14.24 -9.93 10.40
CA VAL A 306 -13.54 -10.43 11.59
C VAL A 306 -13.94 -9.61 12.81
N TRP A 307 -14.26 -10.30 13.90
CA TRP A 307 -14.59 -9.70 15.18
C TRP A 307 -13.31 -9.50 16.02
N GLU A 308 -12.75 -8.30 15.93
CA GLU A 308 -11.49 -7.87 16.54
C GLU A 308 -11.70 -7.22 17.92
N ASN A 309 -12.52 -7.83 18.76
CA ASN A 309 -12.81 -7.32 20.09
C ASN A 309 -11.55 -7.27 20.96
N ARG A 310 -11.25 -6.10 21.55
CA ARG A 310 -10.06 -5.82 22.38
C ARG A 310 -8.71 -6.02 21.67
N LYS A 311 -8.70 -6.18 20.34
CA LYS A 311 -7.46 -6.23 19.53
C LYS A 311 -6.68 -4.92 19.60
N TYR A 312 -7.39 -3.79 19.67
CA TYR A 312 -6.80 -2.45 19.74
C TYR A 312 -7.05 -1.82 21.12
N LYS A 313 -6.18 -0.88 21.51
CA LYS A 313 -6.42 0.02 22.63
C LYS A 313 -7.47 1.05 22.23
N ALA A 314 -8.37 1.38 23.16
CA ALA A 314 -9.18 2.58 22.96
C ALA A 314 -8.27 3.82 22.94
N PRO A 315 -8.62 4.89 22.20
CA PRO A 315 -7.85 6.14 22.23
C PRO A 315 -7.61 6.71 23.63
N CYS A 316 -8.61 6.59 24.51
CA CYS A 316 -8.50 7.02 25.91
C CYS A 316 -7.55 6.15 26.75
N GLU A 317 -7.47 4.84 26.46
CA GLU A 317 -6.53 3.90 27.10
C GLU A 317 -5.10 4.11 26.59
N GLY A 318 -4.94 4.20 25.26
CA GLY A 318 -3.63 4.34 24.61
C GLY A 318 -2.93 5.68 24.89
N THR A 319 -3.70 6.75 25.13
CA THR A 319 -3.14 8.07 25.48
C THR A 319 -2.95 8.24 26.99
N CYS A 320 -3.53 7.36 27.82
CA CYS A 320 -3.31 7.39 29.26
C CYS A 320 -1.89 6.89 29.55
N PRO A 321 -0.98 7.68 30.16
CA PRO A 321 0.39 7.22 30.40
C PRO A 321 0.48 6.01 31.35
N THR A 322 -0.54 5.85 32.20
CA THR A 322 -0.71 4.70 33.11
C THR A 322 -1.35 3.50 32.40
N GLY A 323 -1.97 3.68 31.24
CA GLY A 323 -2.61 2.64 30.44
C GLY A 323 -3.93 2.12 31.04
N ILE A 324 -4.69 2.98 31.72
CA ILE A 324 -5.97 2.61 32.35
C ILE A 324 -7.04 2.42 31.25
N PRO A 325 -7.73 1.26 31.18
CA PRO A 325 -8.79 1.01 30.20
C PRO A 325 -10.10 1.70 30.59
N VAL A 326 -10.16 3.02 30.41
CA VAL A 326 -11.31 3.86 30.79
C VAL A 326 -12.64 3.36 30.22
N GLN A 327 -12.65 2.91 28.97
CA GLN A 327 -13.82 2.36 28.29
C GLN A 327 -14.35 1.08 28.93
N GLN A 328 -13.48 0.25 29.52
CA GLN A 328 -13.88 -0.96 30.25
C GLN A 328 -14.50 -0.60 31.60
N ARG A 329 -13.97 0.43 32.27
CA ARG A 329 -14.60 0.95 33.49
C ARG A 329 -16.01 1.47 33.20
N TRP A 330 -16.19 2.23 32.12
CA TRP A 330 -17.52 2.65 31.68
C TRP A 330 -18.43 1.50 31.25
N GLN A 331 -17.88 0.40 30.74
CA GLN A 331 -18.65 -0.82 30.49
C GLN A 331 -19.22 -1.38 31.79
N LEU A 332 -18.39 -1.53 32.83
CA LEU A 332 -18.84 -2.00 34.14
C LEU A 332 -19.95 -1.12 34.73
N ILE A 333 -19.83 0.21 34.60
CA ILE A 333 -20.90 1.14 34.99
C ILE A 333 -22.21 0.86 34.25
N ARG A 334 -22.17 0.65 32.93
CA ARG A 334 -23.37 0.32 32.14
C ARG A 334 -23.98 -1.02 32.52
N GLU A 335 -23.18 -1.96 32.98
CA GLU A 335 -23.61 -3.27 33.48
C GLU A 335 -24.13 -3.20 34.93
N GLY A 336 -24.14 -2.03 35.57
CA GLY A 336 -24.53 -1.86 36.97
C GLY A 336 -23.46 -2.28 37.98
N ARG A 337 -22.25 -2.61 37.52
CA ARG A 337 -21.12 -3.11 38.32
C ARG A 337 -20.22 -1.96 38.76
N MET A 338 -20.82 -1.05 39.53
CA MET A 338 -20.19 0.20 39.96
C MET A 338 -18.92 -0.03 40.79
N ASP A 339 -18.99 -0.92 41.78
CA ASP A 339 -17.88 -1.22 42.69
C ASP A 339 -16.67 -1.79 41.93
N GLU A 340 -16.91 -2.68 40.98
CA GLU A 340 -15.85 -3.24 40.13
C GLU A 340 -15.22 -2.17 39.21
N ALA A 341 -16.01 -1.19 38.75
CA ALA A 341 -15.50 -0.10 37.90
C ALA A 341 -14.56 0.84 38.65
N VAL A 342 -14.82 1.07 39.95
CA VAL A 342 -13.95 1.87 40.81
C VAL A 342 -12.72 1.09 41.24
N ASP A 343 -12.89 -0.16 41.67
CA ASP A 343 -11.81 -1.05 42.13
C ASP A 343 -10.81 -1.37 41.02
N MET A 344 -11.27 -1.53 39.78
CA MET A 344 -10.41 -1.82 38.62
C MET A 344 -9.25 -0.84 38.49
N ALA A 345 -9.43 0.43 38.85
CA ALA A 345 -8.38 1.44 38.73
C ALA A 345 -7.16 1.14 39.62
N LEU A 346 -7.35 0.44 40.75
CA LEU A 346 -6.29 0.06 41.68
C LEU A 346 -5.31 -0.97 41.12
N SER A 347 -5.71 -1.70 40.07
CA SER A 347 -4.79 -2.56 39.32
C SER A 347 -3.78 -1.76 38.50
N TYR A 348 -4.02 -0.47 38.27
CA TYR A 348 -3.21 0.38 37.40
C TYR A 348 -2.50 1.49 38.16
N THR A 349 -3.15 2.07 39.17
CA THR A 349 -2.62 3.18 39.96
C THR A 349 -3.04 3.08 41.42
N PRO A 350 -2.17 3.38 42.39
CA PRO A 350 -2.56 3.52 43.80
C PRO A 350 -3.35 4.81 44.08
N PHE A 351 -3.43 5.74 43.11
CA PHE A 351 -4.03 7.08 43.27
C PHE A 351 -5.20 7.37 42.32
N PRO A 352 -6.20 6.49 42.16
CA PRO A 352 -7.29 6.73 41.23
C PRO A 352 -8.12 7.96 41.59
N ALA A 353 -8.30 8.29 42.87
CA ALA A 353 -9.04 9.49 43.28
C ALA A 353 -8.20 10.75 43.16
N THR A 354 -7.05 10.80 43.85
CA THR A 354 -6.16 11.98 43.88
C THR A 354 -5.74 12.38 42.47
N VAL A 355 -5.31 11.42 41.64
CA VAL A 355 -4.79 11.74 40.32
C VAL A 355 -5.90 11.79 39.28
N CYS A 356 -6.67 10.71 39.09
CA CYS A 356 -7.65 10.69 37.99
C CYS A 356 -8.88 11.56 38.26
N GLY A 357 -9.19 11.87 39.52
CA GLY A 357 -10.33 12.72 39.90
C GLY A 357 -10.01 14.22 39.97
N TYR A 358 -8.76 14.58 40.29
CA TYR A 358 -8.38 15.97 40.60
C TYR A 358 -7.16 16.48 39.84
N LEU A 359 -6.01 15.78 39.86
CA LEU A 359 -4.75 16.34 39.36
C LEU A 359 -4.45 16.11 37.88
N CYS A 360 -5.02 15.05 37.29
CA CYS A 360 -4.72 14.67 35.93
C CYS A 360 -5.31 15.71 34.95
N PRO A 361 -4.55 16.14 33.92
CA PRO A 361 -5.11 16.98 32.84
C PRO A 361 -6.02 16.18 31.88
N ASN A 362 -6.26 14.90 32.16
CA ASN A 362 -7.15 13.99 31.43
C ASN A 362 -6.86 13.88 29.93
N PRO A 363 -5.64 13.47 29.53
CA PRO A 363 -5.32 13.23 28.11
C PRO A 363 -6.24 12.17 27.48
N CYS A 364 -6.80 11.27 28.30
CA CYS A 364 -7.82 10.31 27.91
C CYS A 364 -9.13 10.97 27.42
N MET A 365 -9.53 12.11 28.00
CA MET A 365 -10.66 12.91 27.53
C MET A 365 -10.31 13.67 26.25
N GLY A 366 -9.09 14.21 26.15
CA GLY A 366 -8.59 14.88 24.95
C GLY A 366 -8.51 13.95 23.73
N ALA A 367 -8.23 12.67 23.94
CA ALA A 367 -8.21 11.64 22.89
C ALA A 367 -9.59 10.96 22.68
N CYS A 368 -10.65 11.41 23.34
CA CYS A 368 -11.95 10.75 23.24
C CYS A 368 -12.50 10.85 21.81
N THR A 369 -12.88 9.70 21.23
CA THR A 369 -13.39 9.64 19.84
C THR A 369 -14.61 10.54 19.61
N ARG A 370 -15.39 10.84 20.65
CA ARG A 370 -16.55 11.76 20.57
C ARG A 370 -16.20 13.13 19.98
N SER A 371 -14.97 13.60 20.20
CA SER A 371 -14.53 14.89 19.67
C SER A 371 -14.45 14.92 18.14
N SER A 372 -14.34 13.78 17.45
CA SER A 372 -14.37 13.74 15.97
C SER A 372 -15.72 14.13 15.39
N ALA A 373 -16.80 13.99 16.17
CA ALA A 373 -18.16 14.41 15.82
C ALA A 373 -18.59 15.69 16.55
N PHE A 374 -17.63 16.52 17.00
CA PHE A 374 -17.87 17.76 17.75
C PHE A 374 -18.69 17.57 19.05
N MET A 375 -18.70 16.36 19.61
CA MET A 375 -19.37 16.06 20.88
C MET A 375 -18.40 16.24 22.05
N ALA A 376 -18.94 16.64 23.21
CA ALA A 376 -18.17 16.70 24.44
C ALA A 376 -17.60 15.30 24.81
N PRO A 377 -16.34 15.20 25.27
CA PRO A 377 -15.75 13.95 25.71
C PRO A 377 -16.46 13.41 26.97
N VAL A 378 -16.38 12.10 27.20
CA VAL A 378 -16.93 11.51 28.44
C VAL A 378 -16.08 11.95 29.63
N ASP A 379 -16.71 12.58 30.62
CA ASP A 379 -15.99 13.08 31.79
C ASP A 379 -15.59 11.93 32.73
N ILE A 380 -14.27 11.76 32.91
CA ILE A 380 -13.69 10.72 33.76
C ILE A 380 -13.53 11.16 35.21
N LYS A 381 -13.57 12.46 35.49
CA LYS A 381 -13.31 12.99 36.84
C LYS A 381 -14.30 12.44 37.88
N PRO A 382 -15.62 12.36 37.63
CA PRO A 382 -16.54 11.77 38.60
C PRO A 382 -16.18 10.32 38.94
N LEU A 383 -15.74 9.54 37.94
CA LEU A 383 -15.35 8.14 38.15
C LEU A 383 -14.01 8.03 38.91
N GLY A 384 -13.08 8.95 38.66
CA GLY A 384 -11.87 9.11 39.48
C GLY A 384 -12.22 9.39 40.93
N LYS A 385 -13.04 10.42 41.19
CA LYS A 385 -13.50 10.81 42.54
C LYS A 385 -14.22 9.67 43.26
N ALA A 386 -15.08 8.93 42.55
CA ALA A 386 -15.78 7.76 43.11
C ALA A 386 -14.84 6.64 43.55
N SER A 387 -13.61 6.59 43.00
CA SER A 387 -12.60 5.60 43.39
C SER A 387 -12.04 5.80 44.79
N LEU A 388 -12.43 6.87 45.49
CA LEU A 388 -12.19 7.02 46.92
C LEU A 388 -12.93 5.95 47.75
N ALA A 389 -14.02 5.40 47.23
CA ALA A 389 -14.78 4.32 47.86
C ALA A 389 -14.23 2.91 47.52
N ALA A 390 -13.20 2.83 46.67
CA ALA A 390 -12.66 1.55 46.23
C ALA A 390 -12.08 0.74 47.39
N LEU A 391 -12.33 -0.57 47.38
CA LEU A 391 -11.89 -1.48 48.43
C LEU A 391 -10.38 -1.71 48.35
N THR A 392 -9.73 -1.82 49.52
CA THR A 392 -8.31 -2.17 49.58
C THR A 392 -8.11 -3.58 48.99
N PRO A 393 -7.27 -3.75 47.95
CA PRO A 393 -7.08 -5.04 47.32
C PRO A 393 -6.31 -5.99 48.23
N VAL A 394 -6.64 -7.28 48.15
CA VAL A 394 -5.91 -8.34 48.85
C VAL A 394 -4.72 -8.76 48.00
N PHE A 395 -3.51 -8.50 48.48
CA PHE A 395 -2.27 -8.86 47.79
C PHE A 395 -1.71 -10.20 48.27
N PRO A 396 -1.00 -10.95 47.41
CA PRO A 396 -0.43 -12.25 47.76
C PRO A 396 0.61 -12.15 48.87
N ALA A 397 0.95 -13.28 49.51
CA ALA A 397 2.04 -13.33 50.47
C ALA A 397 3.40 -13.02 49.81
N ILE A 398 4.32 -12.44 50.59
CA ILE A 398 5.65 -12.06 50.11
C ILE A 398 6.48 -13.33 49.82
N LYS A 399 6.84 -13.54 48.56
CA LYS A 399 7.63 -14.68 48.09
C LYS A 399 8.61 -14.33 46.95
N GLY A 400 8.47 -13.14 46.37
CA GLY A 400 9.27 -12.70 45.23
C GLY A 400 10.63 -12.09 45.62
N ARG A 401 11.23 -11.41 44.64
CA ARG A 401 12.45 -10.61 44.77
C ARG A 401 12.37 -9.54 45.86
N LYS A 402 13.53 -9.20 46.44
CA LYS A 402 13.73 -8.07 47.35
C LYS A 402 14.09 -6.82 46.57
N VAL A 403 13.31 -5.76 46.75
CA VAL A 403 13.42 -4.55 45.95
C VAL A 403 13.41 -3.30 46.83
N ALA A 404 14.44 -2.46 46.67
CA ALA A 404 14.52 -1.17 47.35
C ALA A 404 14.04 -0.04 46.43
N VAL A 405 13.12 0.78 46.92
CA VAL A 405 12.59 1.96 46.20
C VAL A 405 13.04 3.22 46.95
N VAL A 406 13.88 4.02 46.30
CA VAL A 406 14.41 5.27 46.85
C VAL A 406 13.55 6.43 46.37
N GLY A 407 12.65 6.92 47.23
CA GLY A 407 11.69 7.99 46.97
C GLY A 407 10.24 7.51 47.14
N GLY A 408 9.54 8.07 48.11
CA GLY A 408 8.14 7.86 48.45
C GLY A 408 7.19 8.84 47.75
N GLY A 409 7.54 9.28 46.54
CA GLY A 409 6.68 10.08 45.66
C GLY A 409 5.75 9.22 44.78
N PRO A 410 4.99 9.83 43.84
CA PRO A 410 4.04 9.12 42.98
C PRO A 410 4.65 7.93 42.20
N ALA A 411 5.84 8.13 41.61
CA ALA A 411 6.53 7.09 40.84
C ALA A 411 6.96 5.92 41.72
N GLY A 412 7.60 6.21 42.85
CA GLY A 412 8.10 5.22 43.80
C GLY A 412 6.97 4.43 44.46
N ILE A 413 5.90 5.11 44.88
CA ILE A 413 4.71 4.45 45.42
C ILE A 413 4.06 3.57 44.35
N SER A 414 3.97 4.04 43.10
CA SER A 414 3.38 3.24 42.01
C SER A 414 4.17 1.97 41.73
N VAL A 415 5.50 2.03 41.63
CA VAL A 415 6.31 0.81 41.40
C VAL A 415 6.23 -0.14 42.59
N ALA A 416 6.25 0.39 43.81
CA ALA A 416 6.17 -0.43 45.02
C ALA A 416 4.80 -1.11 45.15
N TRP A 417 3.71 -0.38 44.88
CA TRP A 417 2.36 -0.92 44.82
C TRP A 417 2.24 -2.07 43.83
N GLN A 418 2.76 -1.87 42.62
CA GLN A 418 2.66 -2.85 41.54
C GLN A 418 3.49 -4.11 41.85
N LEU A 419 4.74 -3.95 42.30
CA LEU A 419 5.59 -5.07 42.73
C LEU A 419 4.99 -5.83 43.92
N ARG A 420 4.42 -5.12 44.90
CA ARG A 420 3.76 -5.75 46.04
C ARG A 420 2.51 -6.52 45.61
N SER A 421 1.76 -6.04 44.61
CA SER A 421 0.61 -6.75 44.04
C SER A 421 0.99 -8.10 43.40
N GLN A 422 2.23 -8.24 42.93
CA GLN A 422 2.80 -9.47 42.39
C GLN A 422 3.54 -10.33 43.45
N GLY A 423 3.56 -9.91 44.72
CA GLY A 423 4.14 -10.70 45.83
C GLY A 423 5.63 -10.49 46.07
N HIS A 424 6.22 -9.43 45.53
CA HIS A 424 7.60 -9.04 45.84
C HIS A 424 7.75 -8.38 47.23
N ASP A 425 8.93 -8.50 47.81
CA ASP A 425 9.32 -7.86 49.06
C ASP A 425 9.87 -6.46 48.75
N VAL A 426 9.14 -5.41 49.13
CA VAL A 426 9.46 -4.04 48.73
C VAL A 426 9.63 -3.14 49.94
N VAL A 427 10.73 -2.39 49.95
CA VAL A 427 10.99 -1.34 50.94
C VAL A 427 11.03 0.04 50.26
N ILE A 428 10.33 1.01 50.85
CA ILE A 428 10.41 2.41 50.45
C ILE A 428 11.33 3.16 51.41
N LEU A 429 12.33 3.85 50.87
CA LEU A 429 13.25 4.73 51.58
C LEU A 429 12.99 6.16 51.11
N ASP A 430 12.58 7.07 52.00
CA ASP A 430 12.37 8.48 51.65
C ASP A 430 13.03 9.42 52.66
N ARG A 431 13.54 10.56 52.18
CA ARG A 431 14.19 11.58 53.01
C ARG A 431 13.22 12.42 53.84
N SER A 432 11.97 12.51 53.40
CA SER A 432 10.92 13.33 54.00
C SER A 432 10.36 12.64 55.24
N GLU A 433 9.64 13.40 56.06
CA GLU A 433 8.98 12.86 57.26
C GLU A 433 7.69 12.10 56.94
N VAL A 434 7.16 12.24 55.72
CA VAL A 434 5.87 11.69 55.29
C VAL A 434 5.92 11.23 53.82
N LEU A 435 5.09 10.25 53.47
CA LEU A 435 4.90 9.80 52.08
C LEU A 435 4.10 10.79 51.23
N GLY A 436 4.27 10.70 49.91
CA GLY A 436 3.49 11.42 48.90
C GLY A 436 4.32 12.37 48.03
N GLY A 437 5.57 12.66 48.44
CA GLY A 437 6.46 13.57 47.72
C GLY A 437 5.79 14.92 47.41
N LYS A 438 6.03 15.47 46.21
CA LYS A 438 5.48 16.75 45.77
C LYS A 438 3.95 16.83 45.80
N MET A 439 3.22 15.70 45.63
CA MET A 439 1.75 15.71 45.77
C MET A 439 1.32 16.18 47.16
N ARG A 440 2.07 15.78 48.18
CA ARG A 440 1.77 16.13 49.57
C ARG A 440 2.41 17.44 49.96
N SER A 441 3.68 17.68 49.61
CA SER A 441 4.40 18.87 50.11
C SER A 441 4.05 20.15 49.36
N VAL A 442 3.84 20.09 48.04
CA VAL A 442 3.80 21.28 47.17
C VAL A 442 2.40 21.59 46.65
N ILE A 443 1.63 20.57 46.24
CA ILE A 443 0.35 20.82 45.57
C ILE A 443 -0.68 21.44 46.55
N PRO A 444 -1.33 22.57 46.19
CA PRO A 444 -2.30 23.24 47.06
C PRO A 444 -3.57 22.43 47.34
N GLU A 445 -4.21 22.71 48.48
CA GLU A 445 -5.49 22.09 48.90
C GLU A 445 -6.68 22.48 48.02
N SER A 446 -6.60 23.65 47.38
CA SER A 446 -7.59 24.09 46.40
C SER A 446 -7.70 23.13 45.21
N ARG A 447 -6.61 22.40 44.88
CA ARG A 447 -6.61 21.42 43.79
C ARG A 447 -6.99 20.02 44.25
N ILE A 448 -6.49 19.60 45.40
CA ILE A 448 -6.78 18.28 45.99
C ILE A 448 -7.19 18.40 47.46
N PRO A 449 -8.39 17.92 47.83
CA PRO A 449 -8.75 17.83 49.24
C PRO A 449 -7.75 16.95 50.00
N GLN A 450 -7.26 17.42 51.16
CA GLN A 450 -6.27 16.67 51.95
C GLN A 450 -6.77 15.28 52.34
N GLU A 451 -8.06 15.15 52.64
CA GLU A 451 -8.71 13.90 53.03
C GLU A 451 -8.60 12.83 51.94
N VAL A 452 -8.70 13.24 50.67
CA VAL A 452 -8.60 12.34 49.50
C VAL A 452 -7.19 11.77 49.40
N LEU A 453 -6.17 12.63 49.45
CA LEU A 453 -4.77 12.21 49.38
C LEU A 453 -4.39 11.35 50.59
N THR A 454 -4.78 11.77 51.80
CA THR A 454 -4.47 11.06 53.04
C THR A 454 -5.02 9.63 53.01
N LYS A 455 -6.30 9.46 52.63
CA LYS A 455 -6.92 8.13 52.55
C LYS A 455 -6.21 7.19 51.58
N GLU A 456 -5.79 7.68 50.40
CA GLU A 456 -5.06 6.84 49.45
C GLU A 456 -3.63 6.51 49.92
N LEU A 457 -2.96 7.43 50.63
CA LEU A 457 -1.65 7.18 51.23
C LEU A 457 -1.73 6.21 52.42
N GLU A 458 -2.79 6.26 53.22
CA GLU A 458 -3.04 5.28 54.30
C GLU A 458 -3.22 3.88 53.72
N ARG A 459 -4.04 3.73 52.66
CA ARG A 459 -4.17 2.46 51.93
C ARG A 459 -2.82 1.94 51.40
N VAL A 460 -1.96 2.83 50.93
CA VAL A 460 -0.60 2.46 50.49
C VAL A 460 0.23 1.97 51.68
N ALA A 461 0.17 2.66 52.83
CA ALA A 461 0.90 2.28 54.03
C ALA A 461 0.42 0.95 54.66
N GLU A 462 -0.88 0.62 54.54
CA GLU A 462 -1.43 -0.68 54.94
C GLU A 462 -0.85 -1.84 54.11
N ILE A 463 -0.60 -1.58 52.83
CA ILE A 463 -0.17 -2.60 51.86
C ILE A 463 1.35 -2.78 51.83
N ILE A 464 2.11 -1.71 52.02
CA ILE A 464 3.57 -1.71 51.94
C ILE A 464 4.14 -1.80 53.37
N PRO A 465 4.66 -2.96 53.79
CA PRO A 465 5.05 -3.19 55.18
C PRO A 465 6.31 -2.44 55.62
N HIS A 466 7.20 -2.12 54.68
CA HIS A 466 8.51 -1.55 54.96
C HIS A 466 8.62 -0.15 54.36
N ILE A 467 8.32 0.87 55.18
CA ILE A 467 8.46 2.28 54.83
C ILE A 467 9.41 2.93 55.84
N HIS A 468 10.59 3.34 55.38
CA HIS A 468 11.57 4.06 56.20
C HIS A 468 11.70 5.50 55.72
N LEU A 469 11.20 6.40 56.55
CA LEU A 469 11.22 7.85 56.35
C LEU A 469 12.48 8.45 56.98
N LYS A 470 12.76 9.72 56.67
CA LYS A 470 13.97 10.44 57.14
C LYS A 470 15.29 9.77 56.73
N GLN A 471 15.30 9.04 55.61
CA GLN A 471 16.46 8.37 55.06
C GLN A 471 17.07 9.20 53.92
N SER A 472 18.18 9.88 54.20
CA SER A 472 19.00 10.52 53.16
C SER A 472 20.14 9.59 52.78
N LEU A 473 20.11 9.06 51.55
CA LEU A 473 21.09 8.08 51.10
C LEU A 473 22.33 8.75 50.52
N THR A 474 23.50 8.23 50.88
CA THR A 474 24.77 8.52 50.24
C THR A 474 25.09 7.47 49.17
N ARG A 475 26.14 7.70 48.38
CA ARG A 475 26.64 6.71 47.42
C ARG A 475 26.98 5.37 48.06
N LYS A 476 27.55 5.38 49.26
CA LYS A 476 27.88 4.15 50.00
C LYS A 476 26.63 3.38 50.41
N ASP A 477 25.56 4.10 50.76
CA ASP A 477 24.29 3.47 51.13
C ASP A 477 23.63 2.80 49.92
N VAL A 478 23.68 3.43 48.73
CA VAL A 478 23.19 2.79 47.50
C VAL A 478 24.00 1.54 47.15
N GLU A 479 25.33 1.58 47.28
CA GLU A 479 26.18 0.40 47.05
C GLU A 479 25.87 -0.74 48.05
N ARG A 480 25.58 -0.40 49.30
CA ARG A 480 25.10 -1.38 50.28
C ARG A 480 23.74 -1.98 49.87
N LEU A 481 22.80 -1.15 49.45
CA LEU A 481 21.48 -1.61 48.99
C LEU A 481 21.60 -2.57 47.80
N LYS A 482 22.61 -2.40 46.92
CA LYS A 482 22.85 -3.30 45.76
C LYS A 482 23.26 -4.71 46.19
N THR A 483 23.85 -4.82 47.38
CA THR A 483 24.23 -6.10 47.99
C THR A 483 23.02 -6.76 48.65
N ASP A 484 22.19 -5.97 49.34
CA ASP A 484 21.08 -6.46 50.16
C ASP A 484 19.79 -6.75 49.34
N HIS A 485 19.66 -6.18 48.14
CA HIS A 485 18.47 -6.27 47.28
C HIS A 485 18.80 -6.82 45.88
N ASP A 486 17.80 -7.45 45.26
CA ASP A 486 17.88 -7.91 43.88
C ASP A 486 17.90 -6.71 42.92
N HIS A 487 17.03 -5.73 43.17
CA HIS A 487 16.89 -4.51 42.37
C HIS A 487 16.72 -3.25 43.23
N ILE A 488 17.16 -2.12 42.69
CA ILE A 488 16.96 -0.79 43.28
C ILE A 488 16.24 0.09 42.26
N ILE A 489 15.18 0.78 42.68
CA ILE A 489 14.49 1.78 41.87
C ILE A 489 14.74 3.15 42.48
N ILE A 490 15.36 4.05 41.72
CA ILE A 490 15.53 5.44 42.10
C ILE A 490 14.34 6.25 41.58
N ALA A 491 13.60 6.87 42.49
CA ALA A 491 12.37 7.61 42.24
C ALA A 491 12.31 8.92 43.08
N THR A 492 13.46 9.52 43.36
CA THR A 492 13.59 10.72 44.21
C THR A 492 13.05 12.00 43.56
N GLY A 493 12.77 11.96 42.25
CA GLY A 493 12.30 13.10 41.48
C GLY A 493 13.34 14.22 41.33
N ALA A 494 12.91 15.34 40.74
CA ALA A 494 13.68 16.57 40.67
C ALA A 494 13.38 17.44 41.89
N SER A 495 14.40 17.78 42.67
CA SER A 495 14.23 18.49 43.95
C SER A 495 15.25 19.58 44.22
N SER A 496 16.20 19.80 43.30
CA SER A 496 17.13 20.92 43.37
C SER A 496 16.56 22.07 42.51
N PRO A 497 16.01 23.14 43.12
CA PRO A 497 15.36 24.20 42.37
C PRO A 497 16.37 25.00 41.55
N ARG A 498 16.00 25.37 40.32
CA ARG A 498 16.82 26.29 39.52
C ARG A 498 16.63 27.72 39.98
N ARG A 499 17.73 28.46 40.02
CA ARG A 499 17.81 29.87 40.34
C ARG A 499 18.33 30.63 39.13
N LEU A 500 17.79 31.82 38.86
CA LEU A 500 18.39 32.70 37.86
C LEU A 500 19.75 33.20 38.37
N ALA A 501 20.77 33.02 37.55
CA ALA A 501 22.13 33.50 37.78
C ALA A 501 22.29 34.93 37.24
N VAL A 502 21.57 35.88 37.83
CA VAL A 502 21.62 37.31 37.52
C VAL A 502 22.00 38.11 38.75
N GLU A 503 22.40 39.37 38.58
CA GLU A 503 22.64 40.27 39.70
C GLU A 503 21.39 40.37 40.59
N GLY A 504 21.56 40.21 41.92
CA GLY A 504 20.45 40.18 42.88
C GLY A 504 19.68 38.85 42.95
N GLY A 505 20.16 37.80 42.28
CA GLY A 505 19.55 36.47 42.22
C GLY A 505 19.25 35.82 43.58
N GLU A 506 19.94 36.21 44.65
CA GLU A 506 19.69 35.75 46.02
C GLU A 506 18.32 36.16 46.57
N ARG A 507 17.69 37.20 46.00
CA ARG A 507 16.38 37.71 46.41
C ARG A 507 15.20 36.86 45.96
N GLN A 508 15.41 35.95 45.01
CA GLN A 508 14.33 35.11 44.50
C GLN A 508 14.00 33.98 45.48
N ILE A 509 12.71 33.77 45.70
CA ILE A 509 12.17 32.57 46.35
C ILE A 509 11.94 31.52 45.27
N THR A 510 12.27 30.26 45.52
CA THR A 510 11.99 29.21 44.53
C THR A 510 10.51 28.84 44.56
N SER A 511 9.95 28.36 43.46
CA SER A 511 8.53 27.99 43.42
C SER A 511 8.19 26.87 44.40
N LEU A 512 9.10 25.91 44.62
CA LEU A 512 8.91 24.86 45.63
C LEU A 512 8.85 25.44 47.04
N ASP A 513 9.84 26.26 47.42
CA ASP A 513 9.89 26.88 48.76
C ASP A 513 8.65 27.76 48.99
N PHE A 514 8.24 28.51 47.97
CA PHE A 514 7.05 29.36 48.04
C PHE A 514 5.78 28.53 48.30
N LEU A 515 5.56 27.47 47.52
CA LEU A 515 4.36 26.65 47.62
C LEU A 515 4.32 25.83 48.92
N GLU A 516 5.46 25.29 49.38
CA GLU A 516 5.55 24.58 50.66
C GLU A 516 5.20 25.52 51.84
N GLN A 517 5.76 26.73 51.86
CA GLN A 517 5.45 27.72 52.89
C GLN A 517 4.02 28.27 52.76
N ALA A 518 3.52 28.46 51.54
CA ALA A 518 2.15 28.87 51.28
C ALA A 518 1.16 27.86 51.84
N LYS A 519 1.39 26.56 51.58
CA LYS A 519 0.56 25.47 52.09
C LYS A 519 0.59 25.39 53.62
N ALA A 520 1.75 25.63 54.24
CA ALA A 520 1.86 25.73 55.69
C ALA A 520 1.31 27.06 56.27
N ASN A 521 0.82 27.98 55.45
CA ASN A 521 0.47 29.36 55.81
C ASN A 521 1.60 30.09 56.57
N ALA A 522 2.85 29.76 56.25
CA ALA A 522 4.06 30.27 56.91
C ALA A 522 4.69 31.47 56.16
N LEU A 523 4.19 31.82 54.98
CA LEU A 523 4.66 32.92 54.15
C LEU A 523 3.57 33.98 53.97
N LYS A 524 3.97 35.26 53.93
CA LYS A 524 3.13 36.36 53.46
C LYS A 524 3.84 37.08 52.30
N PRO A 525 3.41 36.90 51.04
CA PRO A 525 3.98 37.64 49.93
C PRO A 525 3.63 39.13 50.03
N GLY A 526 4.42 39.98 49.39
CA GLY A 526 4.11 41.40 49.24
C GLY A 526 2.93 41.63 48.30
N LYS A 527 2.56 42.91 48.08
CA LYS A 527 1.40 43.27 47.26
C LYS A 527 1.66 43.04 45.77
N ASN A 528 2.90 43.26 45.32
CA ASN A 528 3.34 43.07 43.94
C ASN A 528 4.21 41.82 43.85
N VAL A 529 3.73 40.80 43.14
CA VAL A 529 4.43 39.52 42.96
C VAL A 529 4.79 39.33 41.50
N VAL A 530 6.07 39.10 41.23
CA VAL A 530 6.55 38.71 39.90
C VAL A 530 7.05 37.27 39.93
N ILE A 531 6.52 36.46 39.03
CA ILE A 531 6.84 35.04 38.91
C ILE A 531 7.59 34.84 37.59
N ILE A 532 8.82 34.36 37.68
CA ILE A 532 9.68 34.13 36.51
C ILE A 532 9.53 32.68 36.09
N GLY A 533 8.86 32.45 34.97
CA GLY A 533 8.44 31.14 34.45
C GLY A 533 6.91 31.02 34.43
N ALA A 534 6.33 30.90 33.24
CA ALA A 534 4.87 30.86 33.03
C ALA A 534 4.36 29.46 32.65
N GLY A 535 4.82 28.44 33.38
CA GLY A 535 4.29 27.07 33.34
C GLY A 535 3.22 26.81 34.42
N ASN A 536 2.67 25.60 34.49
CA ASN A 536 1.62 25.24 35.47
C ASN A 536 2.03 25.51 36.92
N VAL A 537 3.29 25.24 37.28
CA VAL A 537 3.82 25.56 38.63
C VAL A 537 3.81 27.07 38.89
N GLY A 538 4.10 27.90 37.89
CA GLY A 538 4.00 29.36 38.01
C GLY A 538 2.55 29.81 38.21
N CYS A 539 1.59 29.15 37.56
CA CYS A 539 0.17 29.40 37.79
C CYS A 539 -0.28 29.00 39.20
N ASP A 540 0.19 27.86 39.73
CA ASP A 540 -0.09 27.46 41.11
C ASP A 540 0.45 28.51 42.11
N VAL A 541 1.67 29.02 41.88
CA VAL A 541 2.26 30.12 42.67
C VAL A 541 1.38 31.38 42.58
N ALA A 542 0.87 31.72 41.40
CA ALA A 542 0.02 32.89 41.21
C ALA A 542 -1.29 32.78 42.01
N THR A 543 -1.97 31.63 41.92
CA THR A 543 -3.21 31.37 42.65
C THR A 543 -2.98 31.42 44.16
N GLU A 544 -1.90 30.81 44.66
CA GLU A 544 -1.56 30.82 46.08
C GLU A 544 -1.10 32.22 46.55
N ALA A 545 -0.37 32.97 45.73
CA ALA A 545 -0.01 34.35 46.04
C ALA A 545 -1.28 35.21 46.22
N LYS A 546 -2.28 35.02 45.36
CA LYS A 546 -3.58 35.70 45.49
C LYS A 546 -4.28 35.32 46.80
N ARG A 547 -4.32 34.02 47.14
CA ARG A 547 -4.90 33.51 48.39
C ARG A 547 -4.25 34.14 49.62
N LEU A 548 -2.95 34.39 49.57
CA LEU A 548 -2.17 35.00 50.66
C LEU A 548 -2.19 36.54 50.66
N GLY A 549 -2.94 37.18 49.75
CA GLY A 549 -3.20 38.62 49.77
C GLY A 549 -2.41 39.46 48.77
N ALA A 550 -1.77 38.87 47.75
CA ALA A 550 -1.18 39.63 46.66
C ALA A 550 -2.25 40.39 45.84
N GLU A 551 -1.95 41.63 45.48
CA GLU A 551 -2.84 42.50 44.71
C GLU A 551 -2.51 42.46 43.21
N ASN A 552 -1.23 42.60 42.86
CA ASN A 552 -0.74 42.62 41.49
C ASN A 552 0.18 41.41 41.25
N ILE A 553 -0.20 40.52 40.33
CA ILE A 553 0.52 39.28 40.05
C ILE A 553 0.89 39.26 38.57
N THR A 554 2.18 39.17 38.27
CA THR A 554 2.69 39.11 36.89
C THR A 554 3.54 37.86 36.70
N LEU A 555 3.20 37.03 35.72
CA LEU A 555 4.05 35.93 35.26
C LEU A 555 4.82 36.40 34.03
N ILE A 556 6.14 36.26 34.06
CA ILE A 556 7.01 36.60 32.94
C ILE A 556 7.70 35.35 32.40
N ASP A 557 7.87 35.27 31.09
CA ASP A 557 8.58 34.16 30.44
C ASP A 557 9.34 34.64 29.20
N ILE A 558 10.45 33.96 28.87
CA ILE A 558 11.26 34.22 27.67
C ILE A 558 10.56 33.72 26.40
N GLN A 559 9.64 32.76 26.55
CA GLN A 559 8.88 32.15 25.46
C GLN A 559 7.37 32.25 25.73
N LYS A 560 6.55 31.81 24.77
CA LYS A 560 5.11 31.73 24.97
C LYS A 560 4.80 30.86 26.21
N PRO A 561 3.94 31.29 27.14
CA PRO A 561 3.61 30.55 28.35
C PRO A 561 3.27 29.10 28.06
N ALA A 562 3.95 28.19 28.76
CA ALA A 562 3.74 26.75 28.66
C ALA A 562 2.52 26.28 29.48
N ALA A 563 1.94 27.14 30.32
CA ALA A 563 0.77 26.83 31.12
C ALA A 563 -0.48 26.57 30.27
N PHE A 564 -1.27 25.57 30.67
CA PHE A 564 -2.49 25.15 29.99
C PHE A 564 -3.53 24.65 31.00
N GLY A 565 -4.78 24.49 30.55
CA GLY A 565 -5.83 23.88 31.35
C GLY A 565 -6.27 24.73 32.55
N VAL A 566 -6.76 24.03 33.59
CA VAL A 566 -7.39 24.64 34.77
C VAL A 566 -6.42 25.54 35.51
N GLU A 567 -5.15 25.16 35.61
CA GLU A 567 -4.12 25.94 36.28
C GLU A 567 -4.00 27.34 35.69
N ARG A 568 -3.99 27.44 34.36
CA ARG A 568 -3.97 28.75 33.67
C ARG A 568 -5.25 29.54 33.91
N GLU A 569 -6.41 28.89 33.77
CA GLU A 569 -7.71 29.55 33.97
C GLU A 569 -7.86 30.10 35.40
N GLU A 570 -7.37 29.38 36.41
CA GLU A 570 -7.39 29.82 37.80
C GLU A 570 -6.44 30.98 38.06
N ALA A 571 -5.23 30.95 37.48
CA ALA A 571 -4.31 32.08 37.57
C ALA A 571 -4.89 33.34 36.90
N GLU A 572 -5.52 33.22 35.72
CA GLU A 572 -6.20 34.33 35.05
C GLU A 572 -7.37 34.87 35.90
N LYS A 573 -8.18 33.99 36.51
CA LYS A 573 -9.24 34.37 37.47
C LYS A 573 -8.70 35.03 38.74
N ALA A 574 -7.50 34.65 39.19
CA ALA A 574 -6.79 35.27 40.30
C ALA A 574 -6.27 36.69 39.96
N GLY A 575 -6.37 37.12 38.69
CA GLY A 575 -5.92 38.41 38.20
C GLY A 575 -4.47 38.41 37.72
N ALA A 576 -3.89 37.23 37.44
CA ALA A 576 -2.53 37.12 37.00
C ALA A 576 -2.35 37.59 35.54
N VAL A 577 -1.35 38.44 35.30
CA VAL A 577 -1.02 38.96 33.97
C VAL A 577 0.18 38.21 33.42
N PHE A 578 0.04 37.66 32.22
CA PHE A 578 1.12 36.95 31.53
C PHE A 578 1.84 37.89 30.57
N ARG A 579 3.17 38.01 30.68
CA ARG A 579 4.01 38.81 29.79
C ARG A 579 5.12 37.98 29.16
N TRP A 580 5.25 38.06 27.85
CA TRP A 580 6.32 37.42 27.09
C TRP A 580 6.51 38.16 25.74
N PRO A 581 7.70 38.09 25.13
CA PRO A 581 8.94 37.59 25.70
C PRO A 581 9.55 38.62 26.68
N CYS A 582 9.99 38.16 27.84
CA CYS A 582 10.66 38.98 28.86
C CYS A 582 11.98 38.32 29.28
N PHE A 583 13.09 39.04 29.11
CA PHE A 583 14.43 38.60 29.50
C PHE A 583 14.90 39.35 30.74
N THR A 584 15.17 38.64 31.82
CA THR A 584 15.57 39.22 33.11
C THR A 584 17.05 39.57 33.12
N LYS A 585 17.37 40.86 33.36
CA LYS A 585 18.73 41.39 33.47
C LYS A 585 19.25 41.37 34.91
N ALA A 586 18.44 41.82 35.87
CA ALA A 586 18.79 41.86 37.29
C ALA A 586 17.54 41.85 38.19
N LEU A 587 17.70 41.41 39.45
CA LEU A 587 16.67 41.49 40.49
C LEU A 587 17.04 42.60 41.48
N THR A 588 16.32 43.70 41.44
CA THR A 588 16.63 44.89 42.24
C THR A 588 15.76 44.97 43.50
N LYS A 589 15.99 46.00 44.33
CA LYS A 589 15.14 46.30 45.48
C LYS A 589 13.72 46.70 45.15
N ASP A 590 13.54 47.30 43.98
CA ASP A 590 12.28 47.88 43.53
C ASP A 590 11.52 46.92 42.61
N GLY A 591 12.15 45.84 42.13
CA GLY A 591 11.52 44.80 41.31
C GLY A 591 12.45 44.08 40.34
N VAL A 592 11.89 43.55 39.25
CA VAL A 592 12.62 42.80 38.21
C VAL A 592 13.01 43.75 37.08
N LEU A 593 14.32 43.94 36.85
CA LEU A 593 14.85 44.71 35.72
C LEU A 593 15.02 43.81 34.51
N LEU A 594 14.39 44.18 33.39
CA LEU A 594 14.49 43.47 32.12
C LEU A 594 15.68 43.97 31.27
N GLU A 595 16.06 43.21 30.24
CA GLU A 595 17.16 43.60 29.32
C GLU A 595 16.88 44.87 28.51
N ASN A 596 15.61 45.19 28.27
CA ASN A 596 15.19 46.44 27.62
C ASN A 596 15.16 47.66 28.57
N ASP A 597 15.80 47.55 29.74
CA ASP A 597 15.86 48.53 30.82
C ASP A 597 14.47 48.90 31.43
N GLU A 598 13.44 48.10 31.16
CA GLU A 598 12.14 48.21 31.84
C GLU A 598 12.21 47.59 33.25
N LEU A 599 11.74 48.32 34.26
CA LEU A 599 11.59 47.81 35.63
C LEU A 599 10.14 47.38 35.87
N ILE A 600 9.92 46.09 36.20
CA ILE A 600 8.64 45.58 36.67
C ILE A 600 8.63 45.63 38.21
N PRO A 601 7.79 46.48 38.85
CA PRO A 601 7.76 46.59 40.31
C PRO A 601 7.38 45.27 40.98
N ALA A 602 8.16 44.84 41.98
CA ALA A 602 7.92 43.59 42.70
C ALA A 602 8.42 43.65 44.14
N ASP A 603 7.53 43.33 45.08
CA ASP A 603 7.86 43.12 46.49
C ASP A 603 8.33 41.68 46.74
N THR A 604 7.83 40.74 45.94
CA THR A 604 8.18 39.32 46.02
C THR A 604 8.48 38.78 44.63
N ILE A 605 9.63 38.14 44.48
CA ILE A 605 10.09 37.56 43.21
C ILE A 605 10.18 36.05 43.39
N VAL A 606 9.44 35.30 42.57
CA VAL A 606 9.42 33.83 42.62
C VAL A 606 10.01 33.26 41.34
N ALA A 607 10.97 32.36 41.46
CA ALA A 607 11.56 31.64 40.33
C ALA A 607 10.86 30.29 40.14
N ALA A 608 10.11 30.16 39.03
CA ALA A 608 9.38 28.96 38.62
C ALA A 608 9.96 28.38 37.31
N ILE A 609 11.29 28.34 37.21
CA ILE A 609 12.05 27.92 36.02
C ILE A 609 12.43 26.42 36.02
N GLY A 610 11.78 25.63 36.86
CA GLY A 610 11.91 24.17 36.95
C GLY A 610 13.00 23.68 37.91
N ASP A 611 12.98 22.37 38.17
CA ASP A 611 13.87 21.70 39.12
C ASP A 611 14.83 20.73 38.42
N MET A 612 15.97 20.47 39.06
CA MET A 612 16.98 19.49 38.67
C MET A 612 16.98 18.28 39.61
N ALA A 613 17.40 17.13 39.08
CA ALA A 613 17.63 15.94 39.88
C ALA A 613 18.90 16.11 40.72
N VAL A 614 18.86 15.62 41.97
CA VAL A 614 20.06 15.44 42.79
C VAL A 614 20.65 14.08 42.42
N LEU A 615 21.94 14.01 42.05
CA LEU A 615 22.54 12.81 41.45
C LEU A 615 23.79 12.30 42.19
N ASP A 616 24.29 13.02 43.20
CA ASP A 616 25.58 12.75 43.83
C ASP A 616 25.65 11.39 44.54
N PHE A 617 24.50 10.90 45.00
CA PHE A 617 24.34 9.61 45.69
C PHE A 617 24.32 8.41 44.73
N LEU A 618 24.30 8.62 43.41
CA LEU A 618 24.32 7.53 42.44
C LEU A 618 25.72 6.92 42.33
N PRO A 619 25.82 5.62 42.07
CA PRO A 619 27.10 4.98 41.80
C PRO A 619 27.65 5.31 40.41
N GLU A 620 28.95 5.13 40.19
CA GLU A 620 29.61 5.44 38.91
C GLU A 620 29.13 4.57 37.75
N THR A 621 28.55 3.41 38.06
CA THR A 621 27.95 2.50 37.07
C THR A 621 26.70 3.07 36.41
N VAL A 622 26.09 4.12 36.97
CA VAL A 622 24.89 4.79 36.43
C VAL A 622 25.31 6.00 35.60
N VAL A 623 25.09 5.92 34.29
CA VAL A 623 25.41 7.00 33.36
C VAL A 623 24.37 8.12 33.46
N VAL A 624 24.87 9.36 33.57
CA VAL A 624 24.10 10.59 33.58
C VAL A 624 24.39 11.37 32.30
N GLU A 625 23.34 11.79 31.59
CA GLU A 625 23.43 12.60 30.37
C GLU A 625 22.59 13.87 30.54
N LYS A 626 23.19 15.05 30.32
CA LYS A 626 22.51 16.36 30.41
C LYS A 626 21.76 16.57 31.74
N GLY A 627 22.33 16.08 32.85
CA GLY A 627 21.75 16.21 34.19
C GLY A 627 20.54 15.30 34.46
N ARG A 628 20.38 14.22 33.69
CA ARG A 628 19.33 13.20 33.85
C ARG A 628 19.95 11.80 33.80
N ILE A 629 19.31 10.84 34.47
CA ILE A 629 19.75 9.45 34.42
C ILE A 629 19.39 8.84 33.06
N ARG A 630 20.36 8.22 32.40
CA ARG A 630 20.11 7.46 31.17
C ARG A 630 19.44 6.14 31.50
N VAL A 631 18.31 5.86 30.85
CA VAL A 631 17.55 4.61 31.01
C VAL A 631 17.06 4.07 29.67
N ASN A 632 16.72 2.78 29.65
CA ASN A 632 15.93 2.18 28.56
C ASN A 632 14.41 2.42 28.74
N GLU A 633 13.59 1.82 27.88
CA GLU A 633 12.12 1.97 27.87
C GLU A 633 11.41 1.46 29.14
N TYR A 634 12.06 0.60 29.91
CA TYR A 634 11.56 0.06 31.18
C TYR A 634 12.12 0.80 32.40
N GLY A 635 12.89 1.87 32.20
CA GLY A 635 13.54 2.60 33.29
C GLY A 635 14.83 1.96 33.79
N GLN A 636 15.37 0.91 33.15
CA GLN A 636 16.63 0.29 33.56
C GLN A 636 17.81 1.19 33.19
N THR A 637 18.73 1.39 34.13
CA THR A 637 19.94 2.19 33.92
C THR A 637 21.04 1.37 33.24
N THR A 638 22.24 1.95 33.09
CA THR A 638 23.44 1.22 32.66
C THR A 638 23.93 0.20 33.69
N ASP A 639 23.48 0.28 34.94
CA ASP A 639 23.66 -0.77 35.94
C ASP A 639 22.43 -1.70 35.93
N ALA A 640 22.66 -2.99 35.68
CA ALA A 640 21.58 -3.97 35.50
C ALA A 640 20.68 -4.12 36.74
N LYS A 641 21.18 -3.81 37.95
CA LYS A 641 20.40 -3.86 39.20
C LYS A 641 19.63 -2.57 39.48
N ILE A 642 19.93 -1.47 38.80
CA ILE A 642 19.38 -0.16 39.11
C ILE A 642 18.43 0.31 38.01
N PHE A 643 17.26 0.73 38.43
CA PHE A 643 16.24 1.38 37.62
C PHE A 643 16.06 2.82 38.10
N ALA A 644 15.62 3.71 37.22
CA ALA A 644 15.26 5.08 37.56
C ALA A 644 13.96 5.47 36.84
N ILE A 645 13.09 6.20 37.55
CA ILE A 645 11.77 6.60 37.05
C ILE A 645 11.34 7.99 37.56
N GLY A 646 10.36 8.58 36.89
CA GLY A 646 9.80 9.89 37.24
C GLY A 646 10.69 11.06 36.81
N ASP A 647 10.51 12.21 37.46
CA ASP A 647 11.10 13.51 37.06
C ASP A 647 12.63 13.52 36.92
N MET A 648 13.32 12.55 37.51
CA MET A 648 14.78 12.45 37.44
C MET A 648 15.30 11.85 36.12
N VAL A 649 14.45 11.09 35.42
CA VAL A 649 14.72 10.60 34.06
C VAL A 649 14.25 11.65 33.05
N GLY A 650 13.09 12.25 33.30
CA GLY A 650 12.53 13.30 32.46
C GLY A 650 11.31 13.92 33.13
N GLN A 651 11.17 15.24 32.99
CA GLN A 651 10.00 15.96 33.46
C GLN A 651 8.78 15.59 32.62
N GLY A 652 7.65 15.35 33.29
CA GLY A 652 6.39 14.97 32.64
C GLY A 652 5.19 15.20 33.55
N LEU A 653 4.04 14.65 33.17
CA LEU A 653 2.84 14.64 33.99
C LEU A 653 2.99 13.65 35.14
N ILE A 654 2.19 13.85 36.19
CA ILE A 654 2.14 12.91 37.31
C ILE A 654 1.73 11.49 36.89
N THR A 655 0.89 11.38 35.86
CA THR A 655 0.51 10.09 35.27
C THR A 655 1.65 9.42 34.52
N ASP A 656 2.61 10.17 33.98
CA ASP A 656 3.82 9.61 33.36
C ASP A 656 4.70 8.96 34.43
N ALA A 657 4.84 9.62 35.58
CA ALA A 657 5.57 9.11 36.73
C ALA A 657 4.95 7.81 37.28
N ILE A 658 3.63 7.76 37.44
CA ILE A 658 2.88 6.57 37.86
C ILE A 658 2.98 5.46 36.80
N GLY A 659 2.79 5.82 35.53
CA GLY A 659 2.90 4.89 34.40
C GLY A 659 4.29 4.26 34.28
N ALA A 660 5.35 5.04 34.49
CA ALA A 660 6.72 4.56 34.53
C ALA A 660 6.92 3.54 35.67
N GLY A 661 6.36 3.81 36.85
CA GLY A 661 6.40 2.88 37.97
C GLY A 661 5.72 1.53 37.64
N ARG A 662 4.55 1.57 36.99
CA ARG A 662 3.85 0.36 36.53
C ARG A 662 4.65 -0.43 35.50
N ARG A 663 5.19 0.23 34.47
CA ARG A 663 6.00 -0.45 33.43
C ARG A 663 7.28 -1.07 34.00
N THR A 664 7.95 -0.35 34.90
CA THR A 664 9.15 -0.83 35.58
C THR A 664 8.86 -2.06 36.44
N ALA A 665 7.76 -2.03 37.21
CA ALA A 665 7.33 -3.18 38.01
C ALA A 665 7.08 -4.41 37.12
N GLN A 666 6.35 -4.24 36.01
CA GLN A 666 6.09 -5.33 35.06
C GLN A 666 7.39 -5.92 34.51
N ALA A 667 8.34 -5.08 34.09
CA ALA A 667 9.63 -5.52 33.58
C ALA A 667 10.43 -6.32 34.62
N ILE A 668 10.44 -5.88 35.88
CA ILE A 668 11.09 -6.61 36.98
C ILE A 668 10.39 -7.97 37.22
N CYS A 669 9.06 -8.04 37.15
CA CYS A 669 8.32 -9.29 37.30
C CYS A 669 8.67 -10.27 36.17
N ASP A 670 8.69 -9.79 34.92
CA ASP A 670 9.06 -10.62 33.76
C ASP A 670 10.49 -11.13 33.88
N MET A 671 11.44 -10.27 34.24
CA MET A 671 12.83 -10.67 34.50
C MET A 671 12.94 -11.68 35.64
N ALA A 672 12.17 -11.52 36.72
CA ALA A 672 12.16 -12.44 37.84
C ALA A 672 11.65 -13.84 37.46
N GLU A 673 10.75 -13.91 36.48
CA GLU A 673 10.20 -15.14 35.89
C GLU A 673 11.04 -15.69 34.72
N GLY A 674 12.18 -15.06 34.40
CA GLY A 674 13.06 -15.48 33.31
C GLY A 674 12.53 -15.15 31.90
N ARG A 675 11.52 -14.28 31.80
CA ARG A 675 11.01 -13.76 30.53
C ARG A 675 11.72 -12.47 30.13
N LEU A 676 11.71 -12.19 28.84
CA LEU A 676 12.04 -10.85 28.35
C LEU A 676 10.88 -9.90 28.70
N PRO A 677 11.16 -8.69 29.19
CA PRO A 677 10.12 -7.70 29.45
C PRO A 677 9.27 -7.42 28.20
N GLU A 678 7.97 -7.65 28.27
CA GLU A 678 7.06 -7.37 27.15
C GLU A 678 6.29 -6.07 27.40
N MET A 679 6.13 -5.29 26.33
CA MET A 679 5.22 -4.13 26.34
C MET A 679 3.94 -4.47 25.61
N ASP A 680 2.84 -3.81 26.00
CA ASP A 680 1.58 -3.91 25.29
C ASP A 680 1.72 -3.32 23.87
N THR A 681 1.82 -4.20 22.87
CA THR A 681 2.02 -3.86 21.46
C THR A 681 0.73 -3.50 20.71
N ARG A 682 -0.44 -3.55 21.38
CA ARG A 682 -1.70 -3.18 20.73
C ARG A 682 -1.64 -1.73 20.25
N GLU A 683 -2.02 -1.54 19.00
CA GLU A 683 -2.17 -0.23 18.38
C GLU A 683 -3.41 0.49 18.93
N ILE A 684 -3.41 1.82 18.82
CA ILE A 684 -4.59 2.62 19.14
C ILE A 684 -5.61 2.45 18.01
N LEU A 685 -6.87 2.19 18.39
CA LEU A 685 -7.97 2.08 17.44
C LEU A 685 -8.12 3.38 16.63
N LYS A 686 -8.12 3.25 15.31
CA LYS A 686 -8.40 4.35 14.38
C LYS A 686 -9.82 4.89 14.58
N LEU A 687 -9.96 6.21 14.61
CA LEU A 687 -11.21 6.89 14.96
C LEU A 687 -12.34 6.57 13.97
N GLU A 688 -11.99 6.36 12.69
CA GLU A 688 -12.92 6.11 11.60
C GLU A 688 -13.64 4.75 11.72
N ARG A 689 -13.13 3.86 12.58
CA ARG A 689 -13.78 2.57 12.87
C ARG A 689 -14.98 2.72 13.80
N VAL A 690 -15.08 3.83 14.55
CA VAL A 690 -16.10 4.05 15.58
C VAL A 690 -17.23 4.90 15.01
N HIS A 691 -18.43 4.34 15.00
CA HIS A 691 -19.64 5.02 14.52
C HIS A 691 -20.38 5.71 15.67
N LEU A 692 -20.53 7.03 15.58
CA LEU A 692 -21.07 7.88 16.65
C LEU A 692 -22.51 8.34 16.40
N GLU A 693 -23.13 7.92 15.30
CA GLU A 693 -24.50 8.24 14.88
C GLU A 693 -25.56 7.76 15.89
N TYR A 694 -25.16 6.86 16.79
CA TYR A 694 -25.97 6.35 17.89
C TYR A 694 -26.07 7.31 19.08
N PHE A 695 -25.33 8.44 19.08
CA PHE A 695 -25.29 9.40 20.17
C PHE A 695 -25.87 10.76 19.74
N ASP A 696 -26.70 11.36 20.60
CA ASP A 696 -27.26 12.69 20.35
C ASP A 696 -26.25 13.78 20.75
N PRO A 697 -25.73 14.60 19.82
CA PRO A 697 -24.76 15.64 20.13
C PRO A 697 -25.34 16.75 21.03
N ARG A 698 -26.67 16.87 21.12
CA ARG A 698 -27.36 17.87 21.95
C ARG A 698 -27.45 17.46 23.41
N ILE A 699 -27.20 16.18 23.72
CA ILE A 699 -27.22 15.67 25.09
C ILE A 699 -25.78 15.68 25.60
N PRO A 700 -25.38 16.67 26.43
CA PRO A 700 -24.07 16.63 27.05
C PRO A 700 -23.97 15.42 27.98
N PRO A 701 -22.78 14.82 28.15
CA PRO A 701 -22.55 13.86 29.22
C PRO A 701 -22.98 14.48 30.54
N LYS A 702 -23.92 13.84 31.24
CA LYS A 702 -24.30 14.28 32.59
C LYS A 702 -23.11 14.05 33.53
N GLU A 703 -23.01 14.87 34.56
CA GLU A 703 -21.95 14.75 35.58
C GLU A 703 -22.09 13.48 36.45
N ASP A 704 -23.23 12.78 36.37
CA ASP A 704 -23.42 11.50 37.04
C ASP A 704 -22.80 10.33 36.24
N LEU A 705 -22.41 9.28 36.96
CA LEU A 705 -21.68 8.14 36.40
C LEU A 705 -22.49 7.35 35.38
N GLY A 706 -23.79 7.18 35.61
CA GLY A 706 -24.66 6.45 34.68
C GLY A 706 -24.79 7.21 33.35
N GLY A 707 -24.96 8.53 33.43
CA GLY A 707 -24.96 9.44 32.29
C GLY A 707 -23.66 9.35 31.49
N CYS A 708 -22.50 9.51 32.13
CA CYS A 708 -21.20 9.35 31.49
C CYS A 708 -21.01 7.97 30.85
N GLY A 709 -21.33 6.90 31.58
CA GLY A 709 -21.21 5.52 31.11
C GLY A 709 -22.07 5.24 29.86
N SER A 710 -23.29 5.78 29.82
CA SER A 710 -24.21 5.65 28.69
C SER A 710 -23.69 6.31 27.42
N GLN A 711 -22.97 7.43 27.54
CA GLN A 711 -22.41 8.22 26.43
C GLN A 711 -21.06 7.69 25.91
N CYS A 712 -20.46 6.72 26.58
CA CYS A 712 -19.20 6.11 26.14
C CYS A 712 -19.43 5.12 24.98
N ALA A 713 -18.81 5.36 23.82
CA ALA A 713 -18.88 4.47 22.65
C ALA A 713 -18.24 3.09 22.84
N SER A 714 -17.45 2.89 23.90
CA SER A 714 -16.73 1.64 24.15
C SER A 714 -15.75 1.28 23.01
N CYS A 715 -15.01 2.28 22.51
CA CYS A 715 -14.07 2.13 21.40
C CYS A 715 -13.18 0.89 21.58
N GLY A 716 -13.17 -0.02 20.59
CA GLY A 716 -12.33 -1.22 20.58
C GLY A 716 -12.82 -2.35 21.50
N ASN A 717 -13.93 -2.16 22.22
CA ASN A 717 -14.45 -3.11 23.19
C ASN A 717 -15.97 -3.30 23.02
N CYS A 718 -16.36 -4.49 22.56
CA CYS A 718 -17.72 -4.82 22.16
C CYS A 718 -18.72 -4.61 23.31
N ARG A 719 -19.85 -3.95 23.01
CA ARG A 719 -20.94 -3.68 23.96
C ARG A 719 -21.98 -4.79 24.06
N ASP A 720 -21.82 -5.87 23.31
CA ASP A 720 -22.82 -6.93 23.20
C ASP A 720 -24.22 -6.44 22.77
N CYS A 721 -24.29 -5.39 21.96
CA CYS A 721 -25.56 -4.74 21.61
C CYS A 721 -26.40 -5.48 20.55
N GLY A 722 -25.90 -6.57 19.96
CA GLY A 722 -26.61 -7.34 18.94
C GLY A 722 -26.82 -6.64 17.58
N ILE A 723 -26.41 -5.38 17.40
CA ILE A 723 -26.63 -4.63 16.15
C ILE A 723 -26.08 -5.39 14.95
N CYS A 724 -24.85 -5.92 15.03
CA CYS A 724 -24.23 -6.68 13.95
C CYS A 724 -25.02 -7.93 13.53
N VAL A 725 -25.75 -8.57 14.46
CA VAL A 725 -26.65 -9.70 14.17
C VAL A 725 -27.91 -9.18 13.49
N ALA A 726 -28.52 -8.13 14.03
CA ALA A 726 -29.77 -7.57 13.52
C ALA A 726 -29.64 -7.00 12.09
N VAL A 727 -28.51 -6.37 11.77
CA VAL A 727 -28.28 -5.77 10.43
C VAL A 727 -27.72 -6.76 9.42
N CYS A 728 -27.44 -8.02 9.80
CA CYS A 728 -26.85 -8.99 8.88
C CYS A 728 -27.91 -9.55 7.92
N PRO A 729 -27.89 -9.19 6.62
CA PRO A 729 -28.93 -9.62 5.69
C PRO A 729 -28.90 -11.13 5.42
N GLY A 730 -27.72 -11.75 5.57
CA GLY A 730 -27.54 -13.19 5.41
C GLY A 730 -27.79 -14.00 6.69
N ALA A 731 -28.15 -13.37 7.80
CA ALA A 731 -28.22 -14.01 9.12
C ALA A 731 -26.94 -14.81 9.48
N ALA A 732 -25.79 -14.32 9.02
CA ALA A 732 -24.51 -15.02 9.10
C ALA A 732 -23.74 -14.79 10.40
N ILE A 733 -24.21 -13.89 11.27
CA ILE A 733 -23.52 -13.55 12.52
C ILE A 733 -24.34 -14.09 13.68
N SER A 734 -23.68 -14.80 14.59
CA SER A 734 -24.29 -15.31 15.82
C SER A 734 -23.45 -14.93 17.04
N ARG A 735 -24.13 -14.68 18.17
CA ARG A 735 -23.49 -14.50 19.47
C ARG A 735 -23.28 -15.88 20.10
N LYS A 736 -22.08 -16.11 20.63
CA LYS A 736 -21.71 -17.31 21.37
C LYS A 736 -21.34 -16.95 22.79
N ASP A 737 -22.02 -17.56 23.74
CA ASP A 737 -21.71 -17.44 25.16
C ASP A 737 -20.51 -18.33 25.51
N LEU A 738 -19.51 -17.76 26.18
CA LEU A 738 -18.29 -18.45 26.59
C LEU A 738 -18.27 -18.72 28.10
N GLY A 739 -19.33 -18.37 28.83
CA GLY A 739 -19.41 -18.45 30.29
C GLY A 739 -18.64 -17.33 31.00
N LYS A 740 -18.80 -17.22 32.33
CA LYS A 740 -18.15 -16.20 33.19
C LYS A 740 -18.30 -14.76 32.67
N ASN A 741 -19.48 -14.39 32.17
CA ASN A 741 -19.77 -13.08 31.55
C ASN A 741 -18.88 -12.76 30.33
N SER A 742 -18.40 -13.78 29.62
CA SER A 742 -17.64 -13.65 28.37
C SER A 742 -18.46 -14.10 27.18
N PHE A 743 -18.26 -13.46 26.04
CA PHE A 743 -18.99 -13.76 24.80
C PHE A 743 -18.11 -13.51 23.58
N SER A 744 -18.52 -14.07 22.45
CA SER A 744 -17.93 -13.78 21.14
C SER A 744 -18.99 -13.68 20.06
N TYR A 745 -18.65 -13.05 18.95
CA TYR A 745 -19.48 -13.06 17.75
C TYR A 745 -18.74 -13.80 16.64
N GLU A 746 -19.40 -14.81 16.07
CA GLU A 746 -18.84 -15.67 15.03
C GLU A 746 -19.57 -15.41 13.70
N VAL A 747 -18.85 -15.59 12.58
CA VAL A 747 -19.38 -15.41 11.22
C VAL A 747 -19.45 -16.77 10.52
N ASP A 748 -20.64 -17.22 10.15
CA ASP A 748 -20.83 -18.39 9.29
C ASP A 748 -20.46 -18.02 7.84
N ALA A 749 -19.36 -18.58 7.36
CA ALA A 749 -18.87 -18.34 6.00
C ALA A 749 -19.86 -18.80 4.92
N LYS A 750 -20.70 -19.81 5.17
CA LYS A 750 -21.67 -20.33 4.20
C LYS A 750 -22.85 -19.40 3.98
N LEU A 751 -23.15 -18.54 4.96
CA LEU A 751 -24.24 -17.57 4.91
C LEU A 751 -23.74 -16.16 4.59
N CYS A 752 -22.50 -15.84 4.97
CA CYS A 752 -21.92 -14.51 4.81
C CYS A 752 -21.74 -14.14 3.33
N ILE A 753 -22.31 -13.00 2.95
CA ILE A 753 -22.20 -12.41 1.60
C ILE A 753 -21.18 -11.28 1.50
N ALA A 754 -20.35 -11.08 2.54
CA ALA A 754 -19.30 -10.06 2.58
C ALA A 754 -19.75 -8.60 2.31
N CYS A 755 -20.99 -8.24 2.67
CA CYS A 755 -21.54 -6.89 2.46
C CYS A 755 -20.94 -5.80 3.36
N GLY A 756 -20.29 -6.16 4.47
CA GLY A 756 -19.63 -5.20 5.36
C GLY A 756 -20.52 -4.47 6.36
N PHE A 757 -21.84 -4.69 6.39
CA PHE A 757 -22.75 -3.97 7.30
C PHE A 757 -22.42 -4.15 8.79
N CYS A 758 -21.86 -5.29 9.20
CA CYS A 758 -21.41 -5.49 10.57
C CYS A 758 -20.28 -4.51 10.98
N ALA A 759 -19.35 -4.21 10.06
CA ALA A 759 -18.31 -3.20 10.26
C ALA A 759 -18.88 -1.78 10.17
N GLY A 760 -19.75 -1.52 9.19
CA GLY A 760 -20.37 -0.21 8.99
C GLY A 760 -21.37 0.21 10.07
N ALA A 761 -21.94 -0.74 10.82
CA ALA A 761 -22.92 -0.45 11.88
C ALA A 761 -22.35 -0.64 13.30
N CYS A 762 -21.06 -0.94 13.46
CA CYS A 762 -20.50 -1.21 14.78
C CYS A 762 -20.20 0.10 15.54
N PRO A 763 -20.90 0.43 16.64
CA PRO A 763 -20.61 1.65 17.40
C PRO A 763 -19.23 1.65 18.08
N CYS A 764 -18.59 0.47 18.18
CA CYS A 764 -17.34 0.29 18.91
C CYS A 764 -16.12 0.11 17.99
N GLY A 765 -16.32 -0.08 16.68
CA GLY A 765 -15.24 -0.37 15.73
C GLY A 765 -14.54 -1.72 15.90
N VAL A 766 -15.21 -2.71 16.52
CA VAL A 766 -14.65 -4.06 16.74
C VAL A 766 -14.79 -4.98 15.53
N TRP A 767 -15.55 -4.61 14.51
CA TRP A 767 -15.64 -5.39 13.26
C TRP A 767 -14.69 -4.80 12.21
N ASP A 768 -13.99 -5.67 11.50
CA ASP A 768 -13.14 -5.30 10.36
C ASP A 768 -13.41 -6.20 9.15
N LEU A 769 -12.99 -5.77 7.96
CA LEU A 769 -13.13 -6.51 6.71
C LEU A 769 -11.77 -6.83 6.12
N HIS A 770 -11.36 -8.08 6.27
CA HIS A 770 -10.11 -8.57 5.70
C HIS A 770 -10.35 -9.02 4.25
N PRO A 771 -9.43 -8.74 3.30
CA PRO A 771 -9.51 -9.35 1.98
C PRO A 771 -9.50 -10.87 2.11
N ALA A 772 -10.31 -11.57 1.30
CA ALA A 772 -10.17 -13.02 1.22
C ALA A 772 -8.82 -13.37 0.61
N VAL A 773 -8.11 -14.33 1.22
CA VAL A 773 -6.86 -14.86 0.66
C VAL A 773 -7.21 -15.60 -0.63
N PRO A 774 -6.55 -15.32 -1.76
CA PRO A 774 -6.81 -16.04 -3.01
C PRO A 774 -6.59 -17.54 -2.82
N ILE A 775 -7.45 -18.36 -3.43
CA ILE A 775 -7.20 -19.78 -3.62
C ILE A 775 -6.17 -19.86 -4.76
N GLY A 776 -4.90 -20.10 -4.43
CA GLY A 776 -3.81 -20.21 -5.42
C GLY A 776 -2.44 -19.96 -4.82
#